data_AF-A0A4U5V7S4-F1
#
_entry.id   AF-A0A4U5V7S4-F1
#
_cell.length_a   1.000
_cell.length_b   1.000
_cell.length_c   1.000
_cell.angle_alpha   90.00
_cell.angle_beta   90.00
_cell.angle_gamma   90.00
#
_symmetry.space_group_name_H-M   'P 1'
#
loop_
_entity.id
_entity.type
_entity.pdbx_description
1 polymer ?
#
loop_
_entity_poly.entity_id
_entity_poly.type
_entity_poly.pdbx_seq_one_letter_code
_entity_poly.pdbx_strand_id
1 'polypeptide(L)'
;MKTFWLSLMTLMMLCGTPTAALPLRTSDRPTQSSLGLPEADQKLAEEYLQHFYGYRPKSERKKRSADVDGDWNTELCEKVQEMQRFFGLPPSGELTKETLAVMKRPRCGLSDAERFENTIRWRKNTLSYRLEVPEYVSMSSFAASKVRKIFRAAWKIWSDVTPLKLRKRNRKEADIVISFKNGDHKDGAPFDGKGGILAHAFLPGHGIGGDVHFDAEEDWTLNSTGFNLFTVTVHEFGHALGLPHSSDPGAIMYPTYNFAPNFDVQLSFRDIKDVQHLYGISPNFDSLFSKKPPPRTPEKCDPDLSFDAVSELQQETLFFKDRFLWRKHPHFEETRITLISSLWPENVPARMDAAYENVERNLIVFFKDHQYWWLRQLQIQEGFPKNISSLGFPSRIRSVDAALHFRKERYTVFFTGHECWRYNEREEKMEGPPTPIEKEWPGIPTPIDAAVFYDGSVHFFKGNIYYKFDSESKHVVSTGTTNELLQCEQSYLKRFYNLTEETGPTGRLGIRPVVEKLIEMQRFFRLNETGTLDADTMAVMKKARCGVPDIKVASYTTFGSDYKWDKNSLTYRIENYTSDMSASEVDDSIEKALQVWAKVTPLRFTRIYSGTADIMISFGSGAHGDYYPFDGPGNTLAHAFPPAPGIGGDAHFDEDETFTFRSNTGYVLFLVAAHEFGHSLGLSHSDDPGALMYPVYSYGNPDTFVLPRDDVNGIQSFYGPNPDVDPVQPGPTPPTTPDACDSTLVLDAVASLRGEMLFFKDSFFWRSYPQSNTPQQSLIRNFWPDAPTDIDAAYESQESDSVLLFKGQRVWAFSGYDLVSGYPKSISIFGLPESVKKIDAALYDVESRKTLFFVGNEYYSYDEAKKTMDQGFPKRVDETFSGLTGKVTAAFQHRGFTYIYSGPYMFEYSLQTKTFFRMLGNSYFLRCTK
;
A
#
# COMPACT_ATOMS: atom_id res chain seq x y z
N MET A 1 -21.57 44.16 -25.98
CA MET A 1 -20.93 44.52 -27.27
C MET A 1 -19.69 45.35 -26.95
N LYS A 2 -18.51 44.81 -27.32
CA LYS A 2 -17.18 45.44 -27.40
C LYS A 2 -16.65 46.18 -26.16
N THR A 3 -15.97 45.42 -25.29
CA THR A 3 -14.66 45.69 -24.61
C THR A 3 -14.56 44.85 -23.32
N PHE A 4 -14.45 43.52 -23.45
CA PHE A 4 -14.24 42.62 -22.31
C PHE A 4 -13.53 41.32 -22.76
N TRP A 5 -12.47 41.45 -23.56
CA TRP A 5 -11.67 40.32 -24.06
C TRP A 5 -10.23 40.84 -24.26
N LEU A 6 -9.39 40.78 -23.21
CA LEU A 6 -7.91 40.85 -23.22
C LEU A 6 -7.38 41.09 -21.78
N SER A 7 -7.56 40.11 -20.88
CA SER A 7 -6.76 40.02 -19.64
C SER A 7 -6.92 38.62 -19.02
N LEU A 8 -6.58 37.58 -19.79
CA LEU A 8 -6.42 36.22 -19.26
C LEU A 8 -5.62 35.40 -20.28
N MET A 9 -4.30 35.61 -20.34
CA MET A 9 -3.31 34.69 -20.91
C MET A 9 -1.92 35.36 -20.94
N THR A 10 -1.18 35.25 -19.84
CA THR A 10 0.31 35.17 -19.84
C THR A 10 0.77 34.79 -18.44
N LEU A 11 0.84 33.49 -18.15
CA LEU A 11 1.81 32.89 -17.23
C LEU A 11 1.81 31.36 -17.43
N MET A 12 2.42 30.90 -18.51
CA MET A 12 2.81 29.50 -18.71
C MET A 12 3.97 29.51 -19.72
N MET A 13 5.05 28.78 -19.36
CA MET A 13 6.32 28.53 -20.06
C MET A 13 7.55 29.13 -19.36
N LEU A 14 8.17 28.32 -18.50
CA LEU A 14 9.62 28.28 -18.27
C LEU A 14 10.04 26.82 -18.01
N CYS A 15 10.13 26.04 -19.09
CA CYS A 15 11.06 24.93 -19.24
C CYS A 15 11.11 24.60 -20.75
N GLY A 16 12.13 25.08 -21.45
CA GLY A 16 12.19 25.03 -22.91
C GLY A 16 12.86 23.76 -23.44
N THR A 17 12.18 23.05 -24.35
CA THR A 17 12.80 22.11 -25.30
C THR A 17 13.39 22.87 -26.50
N PRO A 18 14.46 22.40 -27.16
CA PRO A 18 15.14 23.19 -28.19
C PRO A 18 14.45 23.00 -29.55
N THR A 19 14.00 24.09 -30.17
CA THR A 19 13.71 24.12 -31.61
C THR A 19 14.25 25.40 -32.25
N ALA A 20 14.77 25.22 -33.46
CA ALA A 20 15.65 26.13 -34.18
C ALA A 20 15.06 27.51 -34.53
N ALA A 21 15.98 28.47 -34.64
CA ALA A 21 15.76 29.90 -34.86
C ALA A 21 15.33 30.27 -36.29
N LEU A 22 14.56 31.37 -36.41
CA LEU A 22 14.60 32.35 -37.52
C LEU A 22 14.12 33.73 -37.00
N PRO A 23 14.72 34.87 -37.41
CA PRO A 23 14.51 36.15 -36.76
C PRO A 23 13.55 37.07 -37.53
N LEU A 24 12.65 37.76 -36.82
CA LEU A 24 12.06 39.01 -37.31
C LEU A 24 11.96 40.02 -36.17
N ARG A 25 12.46 41.21 -36.48
CA ARG A 25 12.78 42.34 -35.60
C ARG A 25 11.72 43.41 -35.80
N THR A 26 11.03 43.83 -34.74
CA THR A 26 10.50 45.21 -34.58
C THR A 26 10.19 45.50 -33.11
N SER A 27 10.40 46.77 -32.75
CA SER A 27 10.56 47.34 -31.42
C SER A 27 9.28 47.60 -30.64
N ASP A 28 9.51 47.87 -29.35
CA ASP A 28 8.69 48.61 -28.38
C ASP A 28 7.66 47.80 -27.55
N ARG A 29 8.12 47.34 -26.38
CA ARG A 29 7.28 47.08 -25.20
C ARG A 29 7.68 48.01 -24.05
N PRO A 30 6.71 48.58 -23.32
CA PRO A 30 6.94 49.25 -22.05
C PRO A 30 7.20 48.21 -20.94
N THR A 31 8.06 48.60 -20.01
CA THR A 31 8.54 47.86 -18.83
C THR A 31 7.40 47.29 -17.97
N GLN A 32 7.34 45.97 -17.88
CA GLN A 32 6.61 45.23 -16.84
C GLN A 32 7.65 44.65 -15.87
N SER A 33 7.60 45.09 -14.61
CA SER A 33 8.45 44.56 -13.54
C SER A 33 8.10 43.10 -13.26
N SER A 34 9.06 42.20 -13.45
CA SER A 34 9.04 40.83 -12.97
C SER A 34 8.96 40.80 -11.44
N LEU A 35 7.88 40.26 -10.87
CA LEU A 35 7.89 39.78 -9.48
C LEU A 35 8.76 38.52 -9.42
N GLY A 36 10.06 38.68 -9.21
CA GLY A 36 10.93 37.60 -8.77
C GLY A 36 10.66 37.26 -7.31
N LEU A 37 10.83 35.98 -6.95
CA LEU A 37 10.85 35.53 -5.54
C LEU A 37 11.91 36.30 -4.74
N PRO A 38 11.73 36.49 -3.42
CA PRO A 38 12.73 37.18 -2.60
C PRO A 38 14.08 36.45 -2.64
N GLU A 39 15.17 37.20 -2.85
CA GLU A 39 16.56 36.70 -2.87
C GLU A 39 16.91 35.87 -1.61
N ALA A 40 16.28 36.19 -0.48
CA ALA A 40 16.43 35.46 0.77
C ALA A 40 15.90 34.01 0.73
N ASP A 41 14.78 33.75 0.04
CA ASP A 41 14.20 32.41 -0.05
C ASP A 41 15.01 31.50 -1.00
N GLN A 42 15.60 32.07 -2.05
CA GLN A 42 16.54 31.35 -2.91
C GLN A 42 17.81 30.96 -2.15
N LYS A 43 18.39 31.90 -1.39
CA LYS A 43 19.58 31.64 -0.58
C LYS A 43 19.32 30.55 0.45
N LEU A 44 18.17 30.59 1.13
CA LEU A 44 17.76 29.54 2.06
C LEU A 44 17.72 28.17 1.37
N ALA A 45 17.11 28.07 0.19
CA ALA A 45 17.01 26.82 -0.54
C ALA A 45 18.39 26.29 -0.98
N GLU A 46 19.28 27.17 -1.45
CA GLU A 46 20.63 26.78 -1.83
C GLU A 46 21.45 26.27 -0.63
N GLU A 47 21.37 26.94 0.52
CA GLU A 47 22.03 26.53 1.77
C GLU A 47 21.46 25.19 2.27
N TYR A 48 20.14 25.05 2.26
CA TYR A 48 19.45 23.81 2.63
C TYR A 48 19.87 22.63 1.76
N LEU A 49 19.84 22.79 0.43
CA LEU A 49 20.18 21.71 -0.50
C LEU A 49 21.68 21.39 -0.51
N GLN A 50 22.54 22.38 -0.25
CA GLN A 50 23.98 22.14 -0.06
C GLN A 50 24.22 21.24 1.15
N HIS A 51 23.57 21.54 2.27
CA HIS A 51 23.77 20.83 3.52
C HIS A 51 23.12 19.45 3.53
N PHE A 52 21.86 19.34 3.07
CA PHE A 52 21.07 18.12 3.23
C PHE A 52 21.03 17.21 1.98
N TYR A 53 21.27 17.74 0.77
CA TYR A 53 21.12 17.01 -0.50
C TYR A 53 22.40 16.99 -1.36
N GLY A 54 23.52 17.50 -0.81
CA GLY A 54 24.82 17.51 -1.47
C GLY A 54 24.89 18.41 -2.72
N TYR A 55 24.00 19.39 -2.86
CA TYR A 55 24.04 20.35 -3.96
C TYR A 55 25.36 21.13 -3.94
N ARG A 56 26.01 21.32 -5.10
CA ARG A 56 27.28 22.06 -5.19
C ARG A 56 27.16 23.19 -6.23
N PRO A 57 27.02 24.46 -5.81
CA PRO A 57 26.91 25.56 -6.76
C PRO A 57 28.20 25.71 -7.59
N LYS A 58 28.05 25.92 -8.90
CA LYS A 58 29.18 26.12 -9.82
C LYS A 58 29.92 27.42 -9.47
N SER A 59 31.25 27.37 -9.32
CA SER A 59 32.09 28.49 -8.86
C SER A 59 31.95 29.77 -9.71
N GLU A 60 31.99 30.95 -9.07
CA GLU A 60 31.88 32.28 -9.69
C GLU A 60 32.87 32.57 -10.82
N ARG A 61 34.00 31.85 -10.91
CA ARG A 61 34.99 32.03 -11.99
C ARG A 61 34.47 31.69 -13.40
N LYS A 62 33.35 30.96 -13.52
CA LYS A 62 32.67 30.70 -14.80
C LYS A 62 31.54 31.70 -15.12
N LYS A 63 31.15 32.60 -14.20
CA LYS A 63 30.11 33.63 -14.44
C LYS A 63 30.54 34.77 -15.37
N ARG A 64 31.84 34.89 -15.71
CA ARG A 64 32.36 36.03 -16.51
C ARG A 64 32.45 35.79 -18.02
N SER A 65 32.00 34.64 -18.54
CA SER A 65 32.14 34.35 -19.98
C SER A 65 30.95 33.62 -20.62
N ALA A 66 29.76 33.68 -20.03
CA ALA A 66 28.53 33.23 -20.69
C ALA A 66 27.39 34.19 -20.31
N ASP A 67 26.52 34.42 -21.30
CA ASP A 67 25.54 35.48 -21.41
C ASP A 67 24.69 35.76 -20.17
N VAL A 68 24.32 37.04 -20.08
CA VAL A 68 23.37 37.62 -19.15
C VAL A 68 21.96 37.18 -19.56
N ASP A 69 21.51 36.04 -19.06
CA ASP A 69 20.08 35.79 -18.82
C ASP A 69 19.94 34.82 -17.64
N GLY A 70 19.07 35.17 -16.69
CA GLY A 70 18.88 34.49 -15.41
C GLY A 70 18.16 33.15 -15.54
N ASP A 71 18.85 32.16 -16.10
CA ASP A 71 18.35 30.78 -16.21
C ASP A 71 18.56 30.04 -14.87
N TRP A 72 17.47 29.47 -14.35
CA TRP A 72 17.50 28.63 -13.15
C TRP A 72 18.35 27.38 -13.44
N ASN A 73 19.35 27.11 -12.60
CA ASN A 73 20.31 26.03 -12.82
C ASN A 73 19.55 24.67 -12.73
N THR A 74 19.48 23.90 -13.82
CA THR A 74 18.74 22.60 -13.91
C THR A 74 19.02 21.67 -12.73
N GLU A 75 20.25 21.67 -12.23
CA GLU A 75 20.72 20.91 -11.06
C GLU A 75 20.06 21.33 -9.73
N LEU A 76 19.77 22.62 -9.54
CA LEU A 76 19.05 23.11 -8.36
C LEU A 76 17.58 22.64 -8.42
N CYS A 77 16.96 22.71 -9.59
CA CYS A 77 15.60 22.23 -9.82
C CYS A 77 15.48 20.74 -9.50
N GLU A 78 16.39 19.91 -10.03
CA GLU A 78 16.45 18.47 -9.74
C GLU A 78 16.58 18.18 -8.23
N LYS A 79 17.42 18.94 -7.52
CA LYS A 79 17.60 18.80 -6.07
C LYS A 79 16.39 19.26 -5.25
N VAL A 80 15.70 20.32 -5.69
CA VAL A 80 14.41 20.72 -5.10
C VAL A 80 13.38 19.62 -5.31
N GLN A 81 13.32 19.01 -6.51
CA GLN A 81 12.41 17.89 -6.76
C GLN A 81 12.74 16.67 -5.90
N GLU A 82 14.02 16.34 -5.72
CA GLU A 82 14.47 15.25 -4.84
C GLU A 82 14.01 15.48 -3.40
N MET A 83 14.23 16.68 -2.86
CA MET A 83 13.74 17.09 -1.54
C MET A 83 12.22 17.04 -1.46
N GLN A 84 11.53 17.56 -2.47
CA GLN A 84 10.08 17.55 -2.53
C GLN A 84 9.55 16.11 -2.49
N ARG A 85 10.12 15.18 -3.27
CA ARG A 85 9.75 13.76 -3.22
C ARG A 85 9.98 13.17 -1.83
N PHE A 86 11.13 13.44 -1.21
CA PHE A 86 11.46 12.92 0.13
C PHE A 86 10.42 13.34 1.18
N PHE A 87 10.00 14.62 1.16
CA PHE A 87 9.03 15.18 2.10
C PHE A 87 7.56 15.04 1.64
N GLY A 88 7.29 14.32 0.54
CA GLY A 88 5.95 14.15 -0.01
C GLY A 88 5.29 15.44 -0.51
N LEU A 89 6.08 16.41 -0.98
CA LEU A 89 5.65 17.62 -1.67
C LEU A 89 5.61 17.38 -3.20
N PRO A 90 4.84 18.19 -3.98
CA PRO A 90 4.84 18.09 -5.43
C PRO A 90 6.25 18.33 -5.95
N PRO A 91 6.81 17.43 -6.78
CA PRO A 91 8.15 17.58 -7.33
C PRO A 91 8.13 18.58 -8.50
N SER A 92 7.62 19.79 -8.25
CA SER A 92 7.57 20.86 -9.24
C SER A 92 8.95 21.42 -9.55
N GLY A 93 9.92 21.24 -8.63
CA GLY A 93 11.19 21.94 -8.68
C GLY A 93 11.08 23.41 -8.29
N GLU A 94 9.89 23.87 -7.91
CA GLU A 94 9.62 25.25 -7.53
C GLU A 94 9.67 25.47 -6.01
N LEU A 95 10.18 26.63 -5.60
CA LEU A 95 10.16 27.08 -4.20
C LEU A 95 8.78 27.62 -3.82
N THR A 96 7.81 26.70 -3.73
CA THR A 96 6.46 27.01 -3.23
C THR A 96 6.50 27.45 -1.75
N LYS A 97 5.42 28.07 -1.26
CA LYS A 97 5.32 28.45 0.16
C LYS A 97 5.43 27.23 1.07
N GLU A 98 4.92 26.09 0.61
CA GLU A 98 4.97 24.79 1.27
C GLU A 98 6.41 24.24 1.28
N THR A 99 7.12 24.29 0.15
CA THR A 99 8.55 23.92 0.06
C THR A 99 9.37 24.71 1.08
N LEU A 100 9.19 26.03 1.09
CA LEU A 100 9.91 26.92 2.01
C LEU A 100 9.49 26.71 3.47
N ALA A 101 8.22 26.38 3.73
CA ALA A 101 7.75 26.06 5.08
C ALA A 101 8.46 24.82 5.62
N VAL A 102 8.60 23.76 4.82
CA VAL A 102 9.34 22.55 5.21
C VAL A 102 10.82 22.87 5.44
N MET A 103 11.45 23.65 4.55
CA MET A 103 12.86 24.06 4.70
C MET A 103 13.13 24.87 5.98
N LYS A 104 12.12 25.59 6.48
CA LYS A 104 12.22 26.42 7.71
C LYS A 104 11.92 25.64 9.00
N ARG A 105 11.52 24.36 8.94
CA ARG A 105 11.19 23.57 10.13
C ARG A 105 12.45 23.17 10.90
N PRO A 106 12.45 23.24 12.24
CA PRO A 106 13.49 22.65 13.05
C PRO A 106 13.65 21.15 12.79
N ARG A 107 14.88 20.69 12.60
CA ARG A 107 15.20 19.35 12.09
C ARG A 107 16.53 18.81 12.59
N CYS A 108 16.81 17.56 12.26
CA CYS A 108 18.12 16.94 12.43
C CYS A 108 19.14 17.47 11.40
N GLY A 109 20.41 17.57 11.82
CA GLY A 109 21.53 18.10 11.04
C GLY A 109 22.15 17.14 10.01
N LEU A 110 21.76 15.86 9.99
CA LEU A 110 22.23 14.88 8.99
C LEU A 110 21.57 15.07 7.63
N SER A 111 22.26 14.60 6.58
CA SER A 111 21.77 14.59 5.20
C SER A 111 20.57 13.66 5.01
N ASP A 112 19.66 14.05 4.11
CA ASP A 112 18.52 13.23 3.67
C ASP A 112 18.85 12.33 2.47
N ALA A 113 19.98 12.59 1.79
CA ALA A 113 20.29 12.04 0.47
C ALA A 113 21.49 11.05 0.47
N GLU A 114 22.13 10.81 1.61
CA GLU A 114 23.27 9.90 1.67
C GLU A 114 22.82 8.44 1.43
N ARG A 115 23.39 7.84 0.38
CA ARG A 115 23.18 6.42 0.01
C ARG A 115 24.09 5.54 0.84
N PHE A 116 23.51 4.66 1.65
CA PHE A 116 24.29 3.70 2.44
C PHE A 116 24.43 2.39 1.68
N GLU A 117 25.42 2.33 0.77
CA GLU A 117 25.79 1.12 0.01
C GLU A 117 26.24 -0.05 0.90
N ASN A 118 26.44 0.17 2.21
CA ASN A 118 26.66 -0.86 3.22
C ASN A 118 26.01 -0.42 4.55
N THR A 119 25.26 -1.29 5.21
CA THR A 119 24.64 -1.01 6.53
C THR A 119 25.71 -0.80 7.62
N ILE A 120 25.99 0.48 7.93
CA ILE A 120 26.96 0.86 8.96
C ILE A 120 26.34 0.61 10.34
N ARG A 121 26.78 -0.46 11.01
CA ARG A 121 26.28 -0.89 12.33
C ARG A 121 27.37 -1.19 13.33
N TRP A 122 27.02 -1.16 14.61
CA TRP A 122 27.91 -1.66 15.66
C TRP A 122 28.04 -3.18 15.62
N ARG A 123 29.28 -3.69 15.62
CA ARG A 123 29.53 -5.15 15.66
C ARG A 123 29.30 -5.78 17.04
N LYS A 124 29.15 -4.97 18.09
CA LYS A 124 29.01 -5.43 19.47
C LYS A 124 27.57 -5.23 19.95
N ASN A 125 27.03 -6.21 20.66
CA ASN A 125 25.65 -6.15 21.18
C ASN A 125 25.56 -5.46 22.55
N THR A 126 26.69 -5.02 23.11
CA THR A 126 26.72 -4.21 24.33
C THR A 126 27.46 -2.91 24.03
N LEU A 127 26.72 -1.82 24.00
CA LEU A 127 27.22 -0.48 23.75
C LEU A 127 27.34 0.27 25.07
N SER A 128 28.39 1.07 25.17
CA SER A 128 28.67 1.93 26.30
C SER A 128 28.49 3.39 25.92
N TYR A 129 27.80 4.15 26.75
CA TYR A 129 27.60 5.58 26.53
C TYR A 129 28.07 6.40 27.72
N ARG A 130 28.56 7.62 27.45
CA ARG A 130 28.91 8.61 28.48
C ARG A 130 28.22 9.94 28.20
N LEU A 131 27.96 10.69 29.26
CA LEU A 131 27.44 12.06 29.14
C LEU A 131 28.56 13.06 29.43
N GLU A 132 28.75 13.99 28.51
CA GLU A 132 29.62 15.15 28.67
C GLU A 132 28.75 16.41 28.74
N VAL A 133 28.31 16.74 29.96
CA VAL A 133 27.49 17.93 30.23
C VAL A 133 28.39 18.97 30.89
N PRO A 134 28.62 20.14 30.26
CA PRO A 134 29.45 21.18 30.86
C PRO A 134 28.82 21.75 32.15
N GLU A 135 29.65 22.06 33.15
CA GLU A 135 29.23 22.67 34.43
C GLU A 135 28.60 24.08 34.26
N TYR A 136 28.83 24.74 33.12
CA TYR A 136 28.41 26.09 32.79
C TYR A 136 27.25 26.17 31.80
N VAL A 137 26.68 25.03 31.35
CA VAL A 137 25.32 25.09 30.81
C VAL A 137 24.45 25.47 31.99
N SER A 138 24.01 26.73 32.02
CA SER A 138 22.98 27.21 32.94
C SER A 138 21.70 26.44 32.66
N MET A 139 21.63 25.20 33.15
CA MET A 139 20.42 24.42 33.38
C MET A 139 19.62 25.09 34.49
N SER A 140 19.28 26.37 34.32
CA SER A 140 18.40 27.09 35.25
C SER A 140 17.01 26.44 35.35
N SER A 141 16.67 25.48 34.47
CA SER A 141 15.38 24.78 34.46
C SER A 141 15.42 23.27 34.77
N PHE A 142 16.57 22.56 34.72
CA PHE A 142 16.59 21.09 34.91
C PHE A 142 17.66 20.57 35.86
N ALA A 143 17.38 19.46 36.56
CA ALA A 143 18.37 18.74 37.33
C ALA A 143 19.06 17.69 36.44
N ALA A 144 20.40 17.53 36.54
CA ALA A 144 21.15 16.55 35.74
C ALA A 144 20.66 15.10 35.94
N SER A 145 19.94 14.83 37.03
CA SER A 145 19.25 13.57 37.28
C SER A 145 18.08 13.30 36.34
N LYS A 146 17.35 14.34 35.89
CA LYS A 146 16.21 14.23 34.96
C LYS A 146 16.68 13.90 33.54
N VAL A 147 17.68 14.62 33.02
CA VAL A 147 18.28 14.35 31.69
C VAL A 147 18.78 12.91 31.60
N ARG A 148 19.45 12.41 32.64
CA ARG A 148 19.91 11.01 32.70
C ARG A 148 18.76 9.99 32.68
N LYS A 149 17.59 10.32 33.24
CA LYS A 149 16.41 9.44 33.17
C LYS A 149 15.86 9.38 31.74
N ILE A 150 15.81 10.52 31.06
CA ILE A 150 15.37 10.63 29.67
C ILE A 150 16.26 9.84 28.74
N PHE A 151 17.58 10.01 28.82
CA PHE A 151 18.48 9.24 27.96
C PHE A 151 18.41 7.74 28.23
N ARG A 152 18.17 7.33 29.49
CA ARG A 152 17.90 5.92 29.80
C ARG A 152 16.58 5.43 29.20
N ALA A 153 15.53 6.24 29.24
CA ALA A 153 14.25 5.91 28.64
C ALA A 153 14.34 5.85 27.11
N ALA A 154 15.11 6.75 26.48
CA ALA A 154 15.30 6.79 25.03
C ALA A 154 16.08 5.56 24.55
N TRP A 155 17.15 5.18 25.26
CA TRP A 155 17.82 3.90 24.99
C TRP A 155 16.92 2.70 25.20
N LYS A 156 16.00 2.77 26.17
CA LYS A 156 15.06 1.70 26.45
C LYS A 156 14.18 1.42 25.22
N ILE A 157 13.68 2.46 24.57
CA ILE A 157 12.83 2.35 23.35
C ILE A 157 13.52 1.47 22.29
N TRP A 158 14.78 1.75 21.96
CA TRP A 158 15.54 0.96 20.98
C TRP A 158 15.92 -0.43 21.49
N SER A 159 16.26 -0.57 22.77
CA SER A 159 16.62 -1.87 23.37
C SER A 159 15.43 -2.80 23.62
N ASP A 160 14.20 -2.29 23.60
CA ASP A 160 13.00 -3.12 23.72
C ASP A 160 12.73 -3.91 22.44
N VAL A 161 13.15 -3.35 21.29
CA VAL A 161 12.93 -3.94 19.96
C VAL A 161 14.17 -4.64 19.36
N THR A 162 15.35 -4.43 19.95
CA THR A 162 16.63 -5.08 19.56
C THR A 162 17.27 -5.86 20.71
N PRO A 163 18.21 -6.79 20.46
CA PRO A 163 18.98 -7.45 21.51
C PRO A 163 20.10 -6.58 22.12
N LEU A 164 20.20 -5.29 21.76
CA LEU A 164 21.25 -4.39 22.21
C LEU A 164 21.15 -4.08 23.71
N LYS A 165 22.32 -4.02 24.36
CA LYS A 165 22.44 -3.67 25.79
C LYS A 165 23.23 -2.38 25.96
N LEU A 166 22.59 -1.34 26.49
CA LEU A 166 23.21 -0.04 26.68
C LEU A 166 23.69 0.14 28.13
N ARG A 167 24.97 0.46 28.31
CA ARG A 167 25.60 0.63 29.63
C ARG A 167 26.24 2.00 29.79
N LYS A 168 25.78 2.76 30.78
CA LYS A 168 26.45 4.02 31.14
C LYS A 168 27.85 3.76 31.71
N ARG A 169 28.86 4.52 31.27
CA ARG A 169 30.21 4.54 31.86
C ARG A 169 30.62 5.96 32.32
N ASN A 170 31.55 6.00 33.27
CA ASN A 170 32.17 7.24 33.78
C ASN A 170 33.62 7.45 33.27
N ARG A 171 34.17 6.54 32.43
CA ARG A 171 35.55 6.58 31.91
C ARG A 171 35.68 7.53 30.71
N LYS A 172 36.92 7.90 30.35
CA LYS A 172 37.25 8.76 29.18
C LYS A 172 36.82 8.17 27.84
N GLU A 173 36.77 6.85 27.70
CA GLU A 173 36.36 6.17 26.46
C GLU A 173 35.01 5.47 26.65
N ALA A 174 34.07 5.82 25.77
CA ALA A 174 32.76 5.18 25.59
C ALA A 174 32.52 5.04 24.09
N ASP A 175 31.57 4.19 23.70
CA ASP A 175 31.23 3.96 22.30
C ASP A 175 30.39 5.10 21.73
N ILE A 176 29.59 5.73 22.59
CA ILE A 176 28.72 6.85 22.26
C ILE A 176 28.93 7.94 23.30
N VAL A 177 29.38 9.11 22.87
CA VAL A 177 29.48 10.31 23.71
C VAL A 177 28.29 11.21 23.42
N ILE A 178 27.55 11.54 24.48
CA ILE A 178 26.41 12.44 24.39
C ILE A 178 26.81 13.78 24.99
N SER A 179 26.68 14.87 24.22
CA SER A 179 27.09 16.20 24.68
C SER A 179 26.22 17.33 24.14
N PHE A 180 26.29 18.47 24.82
CA PHE A 180 25.67 19.72 24.37
C PHE A 180 26.77 20.66 23.86
N LYS A 181 26.62 21.19 22.64
CA LYS A 181 27.62 22.03 21.96
C LYS A 181 26.94 23.29 21.40
N ASN A 182 27.72 24.32 21.11
CA ASN A 182 27.24 25.58 20.51
C ASN A 182 28.06 25.85 19.25
N GLY A 183 27.42 26.39 18.21
CA GLY A 183 28.07 26.84 16.98
C GLY A 183 29.06 25.81 16.40
N ASP A 184 30.21 26.28 15.90
CA ASP A 184 31.30 25.41 15.47
C ASP A 184 32.00 24.73 16.67
N HIS A 185 31.86 23.41 16.71
CA HIS A 185 32.43 22.55 17.74
C HIS A 185 33.45 21.53 17.21
N LYS A 186 34.05 21.81 16.04
CA LYS A 186 35.22 21.12 15.47
C LYS A 186 35.02 19.65 15.08
N ASP A 187 33.79 19.25 14.78
CA ASP A 187 33.44 17.93 14.22
C ASP A 187 33.04 18.00 12.73
N GLY A 188 33.02 19.19 12.14
CA GLY A 188 32.64 19.43 10.75
C GLY A 188 31.15 19.69 10.53
N ALA A 189 30.33 19.67 11.58
CA ALA A 189 28.89 19.93 11.55
C ALA A 189 28.54 21.04 12.57
N PRO A 190 28.74 22.33 12.24
CA PRO A 190 28.43 23.42 13.17
C PRO A 190 26.92 23.57 13.38
N PHE A 191 26.50 23.94 14.59
CA PHE A 191 25.12 24.36 14.86
C PHE A 191 24.85 25.80 14.39
N ASP A 192 23.60 26.11 14.08
CA ASP A 192 23.13 27.38 13.52
C ASP A 192 22.47 28.32 14.56
N GLY A 193 22.42 27.92 15.83
CA GLY A 193 21.87 28.71 16.93
C GLY A 193 20.42 28.34 17.21
N LYS A 194 19.59 29.31 17.66
CA LYS A 194 18.20 29.02 18.02
C LYS A 194 17.32 28.65 16.82
N GLY A 195 16.72 27.47 16.85
CA GLY A 195 15.94 26.89 15.76
C GLY A 195 16.82 26.40 14.61
N GLY A 196 16.23 25.72 13.63
CA GLY A 196 17.00 25.13 12.53
C GLY A 196 17.52 23.75 12.92
N ILE A 197 18.83 23.59 13.11
CA ILE A 197 19.46 22.31 13.46
C ILE A 197 19.48 22.13 14.98
N LEU A 198 18.57 21.30 15.50
CA LEU A 198 18.47 21.11 16.96
C LEU A 198 19.53 20.14 17.52
N ALA A 199 19.89 19.15 16.71
CA ALA A 199 20.81 18.08 17.08
C ALA A 199 21.32 17.36 15.83
N HIS A 200 22.40 16.62 16.01
CA HIS A 200 22.88 15.61 15.07
C HIS A 200 23.62 14.50 15.80
N ALA A 201 23.78 13.39 15.10
CA ALA A 201 24.56 12.25 15.54
C ALA A 201 25.44 11.70 14.42
N PHE A 202 26.49 11.00 14.80
CA PHE A 202 27.33 10.30 13.84
C PHE A 202 26.95 8.83 13.79
N LEU A 203 26.98 8.26 12.59
CA LEU A 203 26.76 6.83 12.40
C LEU A 203 27.83 5.98 13.12
N PRO A 204 27.55 4.70 13.40
CA PRO A 204 28.49 3.81 14.09
C PRO A 204 29.89 3.79 13.48
N GLY A 205 30.93 4.03 14.28
CA GLY A 205 32.28 4.11 13.75
C GLY A 205 33.38 4.25 14.79
N HIS A 206 34.61 4.48 14.32
CA HIS A 206 35.73 4.83 15.19
C HIS A 206 35.76 6.34 15.47
N GLY A 207 36.42 6.76 16.56
CA GLY A 207 36.54 8.17 16.90
C GLY A 207 35.23 8.74 17.42
N ILE A 208 34.67 9.70 16.68
CA ILE A 208 33.37 10.33 16.99
C ILE A 208 32.17 9.54 16.46
N GLY A 209 32.39 8.41 15.76
CA GLY A 209 31.31 7.59 15.24
C GLY A 209 30.41 7.06 16.36
N GLY A 210 29.13 7.37 16.30
CA GLY A 210 28.14 7.13 17.36
C GLY A 210 27.86 8.30 18.28
N ASP A 211 28.68 9.35 18.28
CA ASP A 211 28.50 10.49 19.17
C ASP A 211 27.24 11.28 18.80
N VAL A 212 26.61 11.86 19.82
CA VAL A 212 25.34 12.59 19.70
C VAL A 212 25.53 13.97 20.30
N HIS A 213 25.27 15.00 19.49
CA HIS A 213 25.40 16.40 19.85
C HIS A 213 24.02 17.06 19.84
N PHE A 214 23.74 17.82 20.90
CA PHE A 214 22.56 18.68 21.01
C PHE A 214 23.00 20.13 21.00
N ASP A 215 22.27 21.01 20.31
CA ASP A 215 22.55 22.44 20.36
C ASP A 215 22.19 22.98 21.76
N ALA A 216 23.17 23.50 22.50
CA ALA A 216 22.94 24.05 23.83
C ALA A 216 22.34 25.47 23.82
N GLU A 217 22.23 26.11 22.66
CA GLU A 217 21.54 27.39 22.50
C GLU A 217 20.01 27.24 22.49
N GLU A 218 19.51 26.00 22.39
CA GLU A 218 18.08 25.71 22.33
C GLU A 218 17.37 25.70 23.69
N ASP A 219 16.09 26.11 23.65
CA ASP A 219 15.21 26.10 24.82
C ASP A 219 14.62 24.69 25.03
N TRP A 220 15.49 23.74 25.38
CA TRP A 220 15.13 22.34 25.65
C TRP A 220 14.10 22.21 26.75
N THR A 221 13.11 21.34 26.56
CA THR A 221 12.12 21.05 27.60
C THR A 221 11.90 19.55 27.79
N LEU A 222 11.36 19.19 28.96
CA LEU A 222 11.00 17.81 29.31
C LEU A 222 9.49 17.58 29.28
N ASN A 223 8.73 18.63 28.95
CA ASN A 223 7.29 18.65 28.88
C ASN A 223 6.88 19.02 27.43
N SER A 224 5.61 19.32 27.23
CA SER A 224 4.99 19.61 25.93
C SER A 224 5.23 21.01 25.35
N THR A 225 5.86 21.91 26.09
CA THR A 225 6.08 23.31 25.66
C THR A 225 7.54 23.46 25.25
N GLY A 226 7.86 23.80 23.99
CA GLY A 226 9.26 23.92 23.50
C GLY A 226 9.84 22.63 22.89
N PHE A 227 11.16 22.60 22.64
CA PHE A 227 11.83 21.44 22.01
C PHE A 227 11.96 20.27 22.98
N ASN A 228 11.17 19.22 22.78
CA ASN A 228 11.15 18.05 23.66
C ASN A 228 12.45 17.24 23.51
N LEU A 229 13.30 17.30 24.54
CA LEU A 229 14.58 16.61 24.55
C LEU A 229 14.43 15.09 24.39
N PHE A 230 13.34 14.50 24.90
CA PHE A 230 13.12 13.05 24.77
C PHE A 230 12.92 12.63 23.32
N THR A 231 12.05 13.32 22.56
CA THR A 231 11.81 13.03 21.14
C THR A 231 13.09 13.13 20.32
N VAL A 232 13.81 14.24 20.46
CA VAL A 232 15.08 14.45 19.73
C VAL A 232 16.10 13.38 20.11
N THR A 233 16.21 13.06 21.40
CA THR A 233 17.14 12.00 21.85
C THR A 233 16.81 10.64 21.23
N VAL A 234 15.52 10.27 21.13
CA VAL A 234 15.15 8.98 20.52
C VAL A 234 15.55 8.94 19.05
N HIS A 235 15.32 10.02 18.30
CA HIS A 235 15.72 10.17 16.90
C HIS A 235 17.25 10.06 16.74
N GLU A 236 18.02 10.89 17.45
CA GLU A 236 19.48 10.90 17.32
C GLU A 236 20.13 9.58 17.75
N PHE A 237 19.50 8.87 18.68
CA PHE A 237 19.94 7.53 19.06
C PHE A 237 19.74 6.52 17.92
N GLY A 238 18.74 6.70 17.06
CA GLY A 238 18.58 5.89 15.85
C GLY A 238 19.77 6.05 14.91
N HIS A 239 20.22 7.28 14.66
CA HIS A 239 21.44 7.55 13.88
C HIS A 239 22.71 6.98 14.55
N ALA A 240 22.86 7.15 15.87
CA ALA A 240 23.97 6.53 16.61
C ALA A 240 23.96 4.99 16.56
N LEU A 241 22.81 4.39 16.20
CA LEU A 241 22.66 2.96 15.93
C LEU A 241 22.79 2.61 14.43
N GLY A 242 22.87 3.58 13.52
CA GLY A 242 23.12 3.35 12.10
C GLY A 242 21.90 3.52 11.19
N LEU A 243 20.78 4.06 11.71
CA LEU A 243 19.59 4.31 10.90
C LEU A 243 19.74 5.61 10.09
N PRO A 244 19.31 5.63 8.82
CA PRO A 244 19.17 6.87 8.04
C PRO A 244 17.87 7.60 8.41
N HIS A 245 17.65 8.78 7.81
CA HIS A 245 16.32 9.39 7.85
C HIS A 245 15.30 8.55 7.08
N SER A 246 14.06 8.54 7.57
CA SER A 246 12.91 7.91 6.90
C SER A 246 12.08 8.97 6.18
N SER A 247 11.55 8.64 5.00
CA SER A 247 10.55 9.46 4.31
C SER A 247 9.13 9.26 4.87
N ASP A 248 8.92 8.27 5.74
CA ASP A 248 7.63 8.04 6.41
C ASP A 248 7.37 9.14 7.46
N PRO A 249 6.33 9.99 7.29
CA PRO A 249 6.02 11.03 8.28
C PRO A 249 5.59 10.48 9.64
N GLY A 250 5.26 9.18 9.75
CA GLY A 250 4.95 8.50 11.00
C GLY A 250 6.18 8.08 11.83
N ALA A 251 7.33 7.92 11.17
CA ALA A 251 8.57 7.41 11.74
C ALA A 251 9.25 8.41 12.69
N ILE A 252 9.89 7.90 13.75
CA ILE A 252 10.73 8.74 14.62
C ILE A 252 11.96 9.23 13.85
N MET A 253 12.44 8.46 12.88
CA MET A 253 13.56 8.82 12.00
C MET A 253 13.19 9.81 10.89
N TYR A 254 11.96 10.35 10.88
CA TYR A 254 11.61 11.44 9.98
C TYR A 254 12.45 12.70 10.31
N PRO A 255 13.03 13.43 9.33
CA PRO A 255 14.04 14.45 9.60
C PRO A 255 13.58 15.62 10.46
N THR A 256 12.28 15.95 10.41
CA THR A 256 11.69 17.03 11.23
C THR A 256 11.04 16.45 12.47
N TYR A 257 11.39 16.96 13.65
CA TYR A 257 10.88 16.42 14.91
C TYR A 257 9.40 16.71 15.16
N ASN A 258 8.73 15.77 15.82
CA ASN A 258 7.34 15.91 16.25
C ASN A 258 7.24 16.15 17.77
N PHE A 259 6.86 17.36 18.17
CA PHE A 259 6.83 17.79 19.58
C PHE A 259 5.44 17.78 20.24
N ALA A 260 4.45 17.12 19.62
CA ALA A 260 3.05 17.24 20.05
C ALA A 260 2.84 16.92 21.56
N PRO A 261 2.10 17.76 22.32
CA PRO A 261 1.97 17.67 23.78
C PRO A 261 1.45 16.35 24.36
N ASN A 262 0.66 15.63 23.57
CA ASN A 262 0.02 14.36 23.93
C ASN A 262 0.60 13.18 23.14
N PHE A 263 1.79 13.36 22.57
CA PHE A 263 2.46 12.34 21.76
C PHE A 263 3.31 11.43 22.65
N ASP A 264 2.81 10.22 22.90
CA ASP A 264 3.62 9.14 23.45
C ASP A 264 4.63 8.71 22.37
N VAL A 265 5.89 9.15 22.51
CA VAL A 265 6.99 8.79 21.60
C VAL A 265 7.09 7.26 21.52
N GLN A 266 6.84 6.73 20.34
CA GLN A 266 6.87 5.32 20.00
C GLN A 266 7.55 5.16 18.64
N LEU A 267 8.24 4.04 18.45
CA LEU A 267 8.81 3.68 17.15
C LEU A 267 7.67 3.27 16.21
N SER A 268 7.69 3.76 14.98
CA SER A 268 6.78 3.29 13.95
C SER A 268 7.13 1.84 13.57
N PHE A 269 6.20 1.18 12.88
CA PHE A 269 6.49 -0.11 12.26
C PHE A 269 7.78 -0.07 11.42
N ARG A 270 8.01 1.04 10.71
CA ARG A 270 9.19 1.24 9.87
C ARG A 270 10.48 1.33 10.69
N ASP A 271 10.52 2.19 11.72
CA ASP A 271 11.69 2.35 12.59
C ASP A 271 12.14 1.01 13.21
N ILE A 272 11.16 0.17 13.58
CA ILE A 272 11.40 -1.14 14.18
C ILE A 272 11.99 -2.12 13.17
N LYS A 273 11.41 -2.20 11.97
CA LYS A 273 11.92 -3.03 10.86
C LYS A 273 13.37 -2.67 10.55
N ASP A 274 13.66 -1.37 10.37
CA ASP A 274 15.00 -0.91 10.00
C ASP A 274 16.04 -1.22 11.08
N VAL A 275 15.73 -1.00 12.36
CA VAL A 275 16.69 -1.28 13.44
C VAL A 275 16.87 -2.78 13.70
N GLN A 276 15.82 -3.57 13.48
CA GLN A 276 15.87 -5.03 13.57
C GLN A 276 16.65 -5.64 12.41
N HIS A 277 16.61 -5.04 11.21
CA HIS A 277 17.47 -5.43 10.09
C HIS A 277 18.96 -5.30 10.48
N LEU A 278 19.33 -4.25 11.24
CA LEU A 278 20.72 -4.06 11.70
C LEU A 278 21.14 -4.98 12.85
N TYR A 279 20.25 -5.23 13.82
CA TYR A 279 20.63 -5.83 15.11
C TYR A 279 19.90 -7.12 15.48
N GLY A 280 18.89 -7.52 14.71
CA GLY A 280 17.98 -8.63 14.99
C GLY A 280 16.84 -8.26 15.96
N ILE A 281 15.89 -9.18 16.08
CA ILE A 281 14.69 -9.04 16.91
C ILE A 281 15.03 -9.29 18.38
N SER A 282 14.49 -8.44 19.27
CA SER A 282 14.57 -8.65 20.71
C SER A 282 13.84 -9.94 21.15
N PRO A 283 14.41 -10.76 22.03
CA PRO A 283 13.72 -11.94 22.57
C PRO A 283 12.41 -11.63 23.30
N ASN A 284 12.22 -10.37 23.74
CA ASN A 284 11.01 -9.95 24.44
C ASN A 284 9.96 -9.31 23.49
N PHE A 285 10.26 -9.18 22.20
CA PHE A 285 9.44 -8.42 21.25
C PHE A 285 7.99 -8.91 21.20
N ASP A 286 7.74 -10.20 20.98
CA ASP A 286 6.39 -10.77 20.89
C ASP A 286 5.58 -10.52 22.17
N SER A 287 6.22 -10.62 23.34
CA SER A 287 5.56 -10.40 24.63
C SER A 287 5.15 -8.93 24.83
N LEU A 288 5.91 -7.99 24.28
CA LEU A 288 5.68 -6.56 24.41
C LEU A 288 4.67 -6.03 23.38
N PHE A 289 4.72 -6.54 22.16
CA PHE A 289 3.98 -5.97 21.02
C PHE A 289 2.79 -6.81 20.53
N SER A 290 2.58 -8.03 21.04
CA SER A 290 1.41 -8.87 20.67
C SER A 290 0.04 -8.22 20.95
N LYS A 291 -0.05 -7.35 21.97
CA LYS A 291 -1.31 -6.65 22.34
C LYS A 291 -1.44 -5.24 21.77
N LYS A 292 -0.31 -4.63 21.42
CA LYS A 292 -0.22 -3.27 20.89
C LYS A 292 0.86 -3.30 19.80
N PRO A 293 0.48 -3.63 18.55
CA PRO A 293 1.43 -3.63 17.46
C PRO A 293 1.98 -2.22 17.25
N PRO A 294 3.18 -2.09 16.66
CA PRO A 294 3.73 -0.79 16.30
C PRO A 294 2.77 0.01 15.41
N PRO A 295 2.66 1.33 15.59
CA PRO A 295 1.81 2.16 14.76
C PRO A 295 2.29 2.15 13.30
N ARG A 296 1.34 2.03 12.37
CA ARG A 296 1.57 2.15 10.92
C ARG A 296 1.03 3.47 10.41
N THR A 297 1.66 4.00 9.38
CA THR A 297 1.15 5.15 8.63
C THR A 297 0.00 4.65 7.74
N PRO A 298 -1.21 5.21 7.85
CA PRO A 298 -2.37 4.78 7.07
C PRO A 298 -2.12 4.86 5.57
N GLU A 299 -2.50 3.80 4.86
CA GLU A 299 -2.36 3.72 3.41
C GLU A 299 -3.61 4.22 2.69
N LYS A 300 -3.40 5.00 1.65
CA LYS A 300 -4.45 5.62 0.84
C LYS A 300 -5.38 4.60 0.16
N CYS A 301 -4.84 3.42 -0.17
CA CYS A 301 -5.52 2.37 -0.92
C CYS A 301 -5.99 1.18 -0.05
N ASP A 302 -5.88 1.32 1.27
CA ASP A 302 -6.36 0.29 2.21
C ASP A 302 -7.88 0.09 2.05
N PRO A 303 -8.38 -1.13 1.75
CA PRO A 303 -9.81 -1.46 1.64
C PRO A 303 -10.65 -0.96 2.80
N ASP A 304 -10.08 -1.02 4.00
CA ASP A 304 -10.78 -0.82 5.25
C ASP A 304 -10.51 0.60 5.80
N LEU A 305 -9.91 1.47 4.98
CA LEU A 305 -9.63 2.84 5.34
C LEU A 305 -10.92 3.56 5.75
N SER A 306 -10.99 3.94 7.02
CA SER A 306 -12.02 4.81 7.57
C SER A 306 -11.41 6.12 8.04
N PHE A 307 -12.24 7.15 8.17
CA PHE A 307 -11.82 8.45 8.72
C PHE A 307 -12.40 8.64 10.12
N ASP A 308 -11.56 9.16 11.01
CA ASP A 308 -11.96 9.56 12.37
C ASP A 308 -12.71 10.90 12.35
N ALA A 309 -12.40 11.79 11.39
CA ALA A 309 -13.11 13.05 11.16
C ALA A 309 -12.87 13.52 9.73
N VAL A 310 -13.76 14.37 9.21
CA VAL A 310 -13.59 15.05 7.92
C VAL A 310 -14.07 16.48 8.04
N SER A 311 -13.30 17.45 7.55
CA SER A 311 -13.67 18.88 7.61
C SER A 311 -13.18 19.61 6.36
N GLU A 312 -13.85 20.69 5.99
CA GLU A 312 -13.24 21.68 5.10
C GLU A 312 -12.25 22.57 5.88
N LEU A 313 -11.24 23.12 5.21
CA LEU A 313 -10.39 24.20 5.70
C LEU A 313 -9.86 25.01 4.51
N GLN A 314 -10.19 26.29 4.42
CA GLN A 314 -9.64 27.18 3.37
C GLN A 314 -9.76 26.62 1.93
N GLN A 315 -10.92 26.07 1.58
CA GLN A 315 -11.22 25.41 0.28
C GLN A 315 -10.60 24.03 0.08
N GLU A 316 -9.80 23.52 1.03
CA GLU A 316 -9.35 22.12 1.04
C GLU A 316 -10.32 21.24 1.84
N THR A 317 -10.33 19.95 1.54
CA THR A 317 -10.96 18.93 2.37
C THR A 317 -9.88 18.16 3.12
N LEU A 318 -10.02 18.10 4.43
CA LEU A 318 -9.13 17.42 5.36
C LEU A 318 -9.79 16.13 5.83
N PHE A 319 -9.11 15.00 5.61
CA PHE A 319 -9.53 13.69 6.07
C PHE A 319 -8.61 13.24 7.20
N PHE A 320 -9.12 13.04 8.40
CA PHE A 320 -8.32 12.71 9.58
C PHE A 320 -8.38 11.21 9.87
N LYS A 321 -7.23 10.61 10.17
CA LYS A 321 -7.12 9.22 10.60
C LYS A 321 -5.96 9.04 11.56
N ASP A 322 -6.27 8.56 12.76
CA ASP A 322 -5.33 8.42 13.86
C ASP A 322 -4.59 9.74 14.11
N ARG A 323 -3.27 9.76 13.91
CA ARG A 323 -2.41 10.94 14.03
C ARG A 323 -2.11 11.66 12.72
N PHE A 324 -2.73 11.20 11.65
CA PHE A 324 -2.49 11.63 10.29
C PHE A 324 -3.70 12.37 9.73
N LEU A 325 -3.45 13.15 8.69
CA LEU A 325 -4.50 13.71 7.86
C LEU A 325 -4.10 13.67 6.39
N TRP A 326 -5.09 13.50 5.51
CA TRP A 326 -4.96 13.80 4.10
C TRP A 326 -5.52 15.17 3.78
N ARG A 327 -4.82 15.89 2.90
CA ARG A 327 -5.30 17.16 2.34
C ARG A 327 -5.69 16.94 0.88
N LYS A 328 -6.92 17.28 0.54
CA LYS A 328 -7.43 17.27 -0.83
C LYS A 328 -7.75 18.69 -1.25
N HIS A 329 -7.05 19.18 -2.26
CA HIS A 329 -7.31 20.49 -2.85
C HIS A 329 -8.23 20.34 -4.07
N PRO A 330 -9.14 21.30 -4.36
CA PRO A 330 -10.04 21.18 -5.52
C PRO A 330 -9.34 21.22 -6.87
N HIS A 331 -8.14 21.82 -6.92
CA HIS A 331 -7.37 22.06 -8.15
C HIS A 331 -6.06 21.26 -8.25
N PHE A 332 -5.72 20.47 -7.23
CA PHE A 332 -4.53 19.61 -7.26
C PHE A 332 -4.97 18.17 -7.01
N GLU A 333 -4.59 17.26 -7.90
CA GLU A 333 -5.00 15.86 -7.83
C GLU A 333 -4.32 15.10 -6.66
N GLU A 334 -3.13 15.51 -6.26
CA GLU A 334 -2.35 14.73 -5.29
C GLU A 334 -2.86 14.92 -3.85
N THR A 335 -3.41 13.84 -3.28
CA THR A 335 -3.91 13.78 -1.90
C THR A 335 -2.80 13.37 -0.95
N ARG A 336 -2.36 14.28 -0.08
CA ARG A 336 -1.12 14.13 0.69
C ARG A 336 -1.37 13.75 2.13
N ILE A 337 -0.68 12.73 2.63
CA ILE A 337 -0.67 12.39 4.06
C ILE A 337 0.36 13.21 4.82
N THR A 338 0.00 13.71 5.99
CA THR A 338 0.92 14.35 6.93
C THR A 338 0.46 14.14 8.35
N LEU A 339 1.29 14.44 9.34
CA LEU A 339 0.87 14.46 10.74
C LEU A 339 -0.03 15.66 11.02
N ILE A 340 -1.05 15.46 11.84
CA ILE A 340 -1.91 16.54 12.36
C ILE A 340 -1.06 17.62 13.04
N SER A 341 -0.04 17.20 13.79
CA SER A 341 0.89 18.10 14.47
C SER A 341 1.78 18.92 13.53
N SER A 342 1.91 18.56 12.25
CA SER A 342 2.60 19.40 11.27
C SER A 342 1.83 20.69 10.97
N LEU A 343 0.50 20.66 11.06
CA LEU A 343 -0.34 21.86 10.92
C LEU A 343 -0.64 22.51 12.27
N TRP A 344 -0.82 21.70 13.32
CA TRP A 344 -1.16 22.17 14.67
C TRP A 344 -0.17 21.60 15.70
N PRO A 345 1.05 22.17 15.78
CA PRO A 345 2.14 21.62 16.58
C PRO A 345 1.89 21.65 18.09
N GLU A 346 1.04 22.56 18.56
CA GLU A 346 0.76 22.71 20.00
C GLU A 346 -0.73 22.54 20.32
N ASN A 347 -1.00 21.67 21.29
CA ASN A 347 -2.20 21.58 22.14
C ASN A 347 -3.49 21.04 21.49
N VAL A 348 -3.41 20.51 20.26
CA VAL A 348 -4.50 19.76 19.61
C VAL A 348 -4.35 18.26 19.88
N PRO A 349 -5.44 17.51 20.13
CA PRO A 349 -5.39 16.06 20.27
C PRO A 349 -4.75 15.40 19.04
N ALA A 350 -3.87 14.43 19.27
CA ALA A 350 -3.27 13.65 18.19
C ALA A 350 -4.33 12.86 17.42
N ARG A 351 -5.47 12.53 18.02
CA ARG A 351 -6.60 11.87 17.38
C ARG A 351 -7.88 12.60 17.75
N MET A 352 -8.78 12.80 16.78
CA MET A 352 -10.02 13.56 16.94
C MET A 352 -11.23 12.65 16.76
N ASP A 353 -12.38 13.03 17.32
CA ASP A 353 -13.64 12.32 17.11
C ASP A 353 -14.54 13.09 16.11
N ALA A 354 -14.40 14.41 16.01
CA ALA A 354 -15.09 15.21 15.01
C ALA A 354 -14.36 16.53 14.75
N ALA A 355 -14.57 17.12 13.58
CA ALA A 355 -14.03 18.42 13.20
C ALA A 355 -15.01 19.17 12.29
N TYR A 356 -15.06 20.49 12.38
CA TYR A 356 -15.73 21.33 11.37
C TYR A 356 -15.11 22.74 11.29
N GLU A 357 -15.16 23.34 10.10
CA GLU A 357 -14.80 24.75 9.89
C GLU A 357 -16.04 25.64 9.99
N ASN A 358 -15.98 26.62 10.88
CA ASN A 358 -16.89 27.77 10.90
C ASN A 358 -16.24 28.91 10.10
N VAL A 359 -16.63 29.00 8.82
CA VAL A 359 -16.06 29.97 7.87
C VAL A 359 -16.31 31.40 8.30
N GLU A 360 -17.49 31.70 8.86
CA GLU A 360 -17.88 33.06 9.23
C GLU A 360 -16.98 33.62 10.34
N ARG A 361 -16.62 32.76 11.29
CA ARG A 361 -15.73 33.11 12.39
C ARG A 361 -14.26 32.85 12.05
N ASN A 362 -13.97 32.38 10.84
CA ASN A 362 -12.63 31.96 10.38
C ASN A 362 -11.95 31.07 11.43
N LEU A 363 -12.67 30.04 11.90
CA LEU A 363 -12.16 29.10 12.90
C LEU A 363 -12.47 27.66 12.51
N ILE A 364 -11.61 26.75 12.94
CA ILE A 364 -11.86 25.30 12.92
C ILE A 364 -12.07 24.82 14.35
N VAL A 365 -13.05 23.93 14.53
CA VAL A 365 -13.39 23.33 15.82
C VAL A 365 -13.03 21.86 15.79
N PHE A 366 -12.31 21.41 16.81
CA PHE A 366 -12.01 20.00 17.02
C PHE A 366 -12.71 19.47 18.26
N PHE A 367 -13.16 18.22 18.20
CA PHE A 367 -13.76 17.49 19.31
C PHE A 367 -12.92 16.27 19.65
N LYS A 368 -12.74 16.05 20.94
CA LYS A 368 -12.16 14.82 21.48
C LYS A 368 -12.75 14.53 22.85
N ASP A 369 -13.33 13.34 23.00
CA ASP A 369 -14.04 12.94 24.20
C ASP A 369 -15.04 14.04 24.61
N HIS A 370 -14.99 14.47 25.87
CA HIS A 370 -15.87 15.49 26.43
C HIS A 370 -15.35 16.91 26.25
N GLN A 371 -14.35 17.13 25.39
CA GLN A 371 -13.67 18.40 25.18
C GLN A 371 -13.73 18.87 23.72
N TYR A 372 -13.65 20.19 23.53
CA TYR A 372 -13.51 20.79 22.21
C TYR A 372 -12.53 21.97 22.22
N TRP A 373 -11.93 22.25 21.06
CA TRP A 373 -10.93 23.29 20.84
C TRP A 373 -11.37 24.23 19.71
N TRP A 374 -11.13 25.54 19.89
CA TRP A 374 -11.27 26.53 18.82
C TRP A 374 -9.91 26.94 18.31
N LEU A 375 -9.75 26.96 16.99
CA LEU A 375 -8.51 27.34 16.33
C LEU A 375 -8.75 28.39 15.27
N ARG A 376 -7.93 29.44 15.28
CA ARG A 376 -7.92 30.50 14.26
C ARG A 376 -6.50 30.64 13.74
N GLN A 377 -6.32 30.68 12.43
CA GLN A 377 -4.99 30.76 11.79
C GLN A 377 -3.99 29.72 12.35
N LEU A 378 -4.46 28.48 12.54
CA LEU A 378 -3.69 27.35 13.11
C LEU A 378 -3.30 27.50 14.60
N GLN A 379 -3.81 28.51 15.31
CA GLN A 379 -3.55 28.73 16.74
C GLN A 379 -4.81 28.54 17.59
N ILE A 380 -4.65 27.85 18.73
CA ILE A 380 -5.74 27.65 19.70
C ILE A 380 -6.11 28.98 20.35
N GLN A 381 -7.41 29.21 20.50
CA GLN A 381 -7.94 30.40 21.15
C GLN A 381 -7.83 30.32 22.68
N GLU A 382 -7.68 31.47 23.32
CA GLU A 382 -7.59 31.56 24.78
C GLU A 382 -8.83 30.96 25.45
N GLY A 383 -8.62 30.18 26.51
CA GLY A 383 -9.68 29.52 27.27
C GLY A 383 -10.17 28.18 26.71
N PHE A 384 -9.46 27.60 25.73
CA PHE A 384 -9.69 26.25 25.21
C PHE A 384 -8.56 25.29 25.65
N PRO A 385 -8.82 23.98 25.85
CA PRO A 385 -10.09 23.28 25.62
C PRO A 385 -11.21 23.62 26.60
N LYS A 386 -12.46 23.47 26.15
CA LYS A 386 -13.67 23.57 26.98
C LYS A 386 -14.43 22.25 26.99
N ASN A 387 -15.24 22.04 28.02
CA ASN A 387 -16.13 20.87 28.08
C ASN A 387 -17.31 21.05 27.12
N ILE A 388 -17.69 20.00 26.38
CA ILE A 388 -18.84 20.04 25.46
C ILE A 388 -20.16 20.42 26.15
N SER A 389 -20.28 20.24 27.47
CA SER A 389 -21.42 20.73 28.25
C SER A 389 -21.64 22.24 28.11
N SER A 390 -20.59 23.03 27.83
CA SER A 390 -20.74 24.47 27.58
C SER A 390 -21.44 24.80 26.25
N LEU A 391 -21.51 23.84 25.32
CA LEU A 391 -22.31 23.96 24.10
C LEU A 391 -23.79 23.60 24.34
N GLY A 392 -24.15 23.15 25.54
CA GLY A 392 -25.52 22.76 25.90
C GLY A 392 -25.80 21.25 25.86
N PHE A 393 -24.77 20.41 25.69
CA PHE A 393 -24.94 18.96 25.76
C PHE A 393 -25.25 18.46 27.19
N PRO A 394 -26.17 17.50 27.35
CA PRO A 394 -26.41 16.86 28.65
C PRO A 394 -25.26 15.90 29.00
N SER A 395 -25.07 15.64 30.30
CA SER A 395 -23.99 14.78 30.83
C SER A 395 -23.97 13.33 30.33
N ARG A 396 -25.05 12.86 29.69
CA ARG A 396 -25.10 11.55 29.03
C ARG A 396 -24.25 11.49 27.76
N ILE A 397 -24.05 12.63 27.10
CA ILE A 397 -23.23 12.75 25.90
C ILE A 397 -21.78 12.90 26.33
N ARG A 398 -20.95 11.95 25.92
CA ARG A 398 -19.52 11.90 26.31
C ARG A 398 -18.58 12.30 25.18
N SER A 399 -19.03 12.23 23.95
CA SER A 399 -18.30 12.55 22.73
C SER A 399 -19.26 13.00 21.64
N VAL A 400 -18.70 13.66 20.62
CA VAL A 400 -19.38 13.99 19.37
C VAL A 400 -18.75 13.13 18.29
N ASP A 401 -19.56 12.32 17.58
CA ASP A 401 -19.08 11.36 16.59
C ASP A 401 -18.84 12.01 15.23
N ALA A 402 -19.57 13.09 14.91
CA ALA A 402 -19.35 13.89 13.71
C ALA A 402 -19.96 15.29 13.88
N ALA A 403 -19.45 16.26 13.12
CA ALA A 403 -19.96 17.62 13.10
C ALA A 403 -20.11 18.12 11.65
N LEU A 404 -21.28 18.65 11.30
CA LEU A 404 -21.58 19.15 9.96
C LEU A 404 -22.01 20.61 10.03
N HIS A 405 -21.28 21.50 9.36
CA HIS A 405 -21.55 22.92 9.38
C HIS A 405 -22.23 23.40 8.09
N PHE A 406 -23.35 24.11 8.24
CA PHE A 406 -24.10 24.70 7.14
C PHE A 406 -23.76 26.18 6.99
N ARG A 407 -22.91 26.48 5.99
CA ARG A 407 -22.37 27.83 5.76
C ARG A 407 -23.45 28.88 5.46
N LYS A 408 -24.48 28.54 4.68
CA LYS A 408 -25.52 29.51 4.28
C LYS A 408 -26.52 29.78 5.39
N GLU A 409 -26.90 28.73 6.12
CA GLU A 409 -27.95 28.73 7.12
C GLU A 409 -27.44 29.01 8.54
N ARG A 410 -26.11 29.05 8.73
CA ARG A 410 -25.42 29.45 9.97
C ARG A 410 -25.74 28.59 11.19
N TYR A 411 -25.87 27.29 10.97
CA TYR A 411 -26.00 26.33 12.06
C TYR A 411 -25.06 25.15 11.86
N THR A 412 -24.79 24.45 12.96
CA THR A 412 -23.98 23.24 12.96
C THR A 412 -24.82 22.10 13.50
N VAL A 413 -24.70 20.93 12.89
CA VAL A 413 -25.34 19.69 13.35
C VAL A 413 -24.28 18.81 13.97
N PHE A 414 -24.47 18.43 15.23
CA PHE A 414 -23.61 17.48 15.93
C PHE A 414 -24.30 16.12 15.99
N PHE A 415 -23.56 15.06 15.70
CA PHE A 415 -24.05 13.68 15.70
C PHE A 415 -23.49 12.92 16.89
N THR A 416 -24.36 12.20 17.60
CA THR A 416 -24.00 11.43 18.81
C THR A 416 -24.82 10.14 18.86
N GLY A 417 -24.21 9.00 18.59
CA GLY A 417 -24.88 7.70 18.51
C GLY A 417 -25.95 7.68 17.41
N HIS A 418 -27.22 7.62 17.81
CA HIS A 418 -28.38 7.58 16.91
C HIS A 418 -29.12 8.91 16.82
N GLU A 419 -28.60 9.98 17.44
CA GLU A 419 -29.25 11.28 17.56
C GLU A 419 -28.39 12.40 16.94
N CYS A 420 -29.04 13.44 16.42
CA CYS A 420 -28.41 14.67 15.98
C CYS A 420 -28.97 15.91 16.69
N TRP A 421 -28.09 16.88 16.91
CA TRP A 421 -28.32 18.11 17.66
C TRP A 421 -28.03 19.31 16.78
N ARG A 422 -28.97 20.26 16.71
CA ARG A 422 -28.79 21.49 15.94
C ARG A 422 -28.29 22.59 16.86
N TYR A 423 -27.19 23.24 16.49
CA TYR A 423 -26.57 24.32 17.24
C TYR A 423 -26.58 25.61 16.43
N ASN A 424 -27.16 26.66 17.01
CA ASN A 424 -27.19 27.98 16.39
C ASN A 424 -25.86 28.69 16.66
N GLU A 425 -25.07 28.92 15.61
CA GLU A 425 -23.76 29.56 15.73
C GLU A 425 -23.84 31.05 16.08
N ARG A 426 -24.98 31.70 15.87
CA ARG A 426 -25.19 33.12 16.21
C ARG A 426 -25.62 33.31 17.66
N GLU A 427 -26.52 32.45 18.13
CA GLU A 427 -27.05 32.52 19.50
C GLU A 427 -26.23 31.71 20.50
N GLU A 428 -25.26 30.92 20.01
CA GLU A 428 -24.38 30.05 20.80
C GLU A 428 -25.14 29.09 21.72
N LYS A 429 -26.20 28.48 21.20
CA LYS A 429 -27.04 27.54 21.95
C LYS A 429 -27.64 26.44 21.07
N MET A 430 -28.00 25.32 21.69
CA MET A 430 -28.76 24.25 21.05
C MET A 430 -30.19 24.69 20.70
N GLU A 431 -30.63 24.32 19.51
CA GLU A 431 -31.98 24.55 19.00
C GLU A 431 -32.85 23.30 19.17
N GLY A 432 -33.85 23.39 20.05
CA GLY A 432 -34.82 22.32 20.25
C GLY A 432 -34.24 21.05 20.90
N PRO A 433 -35.05 19.98 21.01
CA PRO A 433 -34.60 18.68 21.50
C PRO A 433 -33.78 17.91 20.44
N PRO A 434 -32.98 16.91 20.85
CA PRO A 434 -32.29 16.03 19.89
C PRO A 434 -33.30 15.31 19.00
N THR A 435 -32.89 15.05 17.76
CA THR A 435 -33.70 14.36 16.76
C THR A 435 -33.04 13.04 16.35
N PRO A 436 -33.79 11.96 16.11
CA PRO A 436 -33.21 10.73 15.56
C PRO A 436 -32.61 10.97 14.18
N ILE A 437 -31.39 10.48 13.93
CA ILE A 437 -30.70 10.67 12.65
C ILE A 437 -31.53 10.07 11.51
N GLU A 438 -32.11 8.88 11.69
CA GLU A 438 -32.95 8.21 10.69
C GLU A 438 -34.16 9.06 10.24
N LYS A 439 -34.65 9.94 11.11
CA LYS A 439 -35.78 10.83 10.81
C LYS A 439 -35.34 12.04 9.99
N GLU A 440 -34.19 12.63 10.33
CA GLU A 440 -33.72 13.85 9.68
C GLU A 440 -32.92 13.57 8.40
N TRP A 441 -32.19 12.44 8.40
CA TRP A 441 -31.24 11.96 7.39
C TRP A 441 -31.57 10.51 6.99
N PRO A 442 -32.71 10.26 6.32
CA PRO A 442 -33.13 8.91 5.97
C PRO A 442 -32.14 8.20 5.04
N GLY A 443 -31.85 6.93 5.34
CA GLY A 443 -30.91 6.11 4.57
C GLY A 443 -29.44 6.21 5.01
N ILE A 444 -29.12 7.08 5.98
CA ILE A 444 -27.77 7.16 6.55
C ILE A 444 -27.64 6.15 7.72
N PRO A 445 -26.58 5.31 7.74
CA PRO A 445 -26.36 4.36 8.83
C PRO A 445 -26.02 5.08 10.14
N THR A 446 -26.31 4.45 11.27
CA THR A 446 -26.00 5.01 12.59
C THR A 446 -25.27 3.99 13.48
N PRO A 447 -24.30 4.42 14.31
CA PRO A 447 -23.69 5.76 14.35
C PRO A 447 -22.82 6.05 13.12
N ILE A 448 -22.60 7.32 12.79
CA ILE A 448 -21.68 7.75 11.72
C ILE A 448 -20.30 8.09 12.30
N ASP A 449 -19.27 8.04 11.44
CA ASP A 449 -17.87 8.29 11.86
C ASP A 449 -17.40 9.70 11.47
N ALA A 450 -17.95 10.28 10.40
CA ALA A 450 -17.69 11.67 10.02
C ALA A 450 -18.81 12.23 9.12
N ALA A 451 -18.86 13.56 9.00
CA ALA A 451 -19.76 14.25 8.07
C ALA A 451 -19.10 15.55 7.58
N VAL A 452 -19.24 15.87 6.30
CA VAL A 452 -18.72 17.12 5.73
C VAL A 452 -19.64 17.62 4.61
N PHE A 453 -19.69 18.94 4.44
CA PHE A 453 -20.25 19.52 3.23
C PHE A 453 -19.15 19.59 2.17
N TYR A 454 -19.29 18.85 1.07
CA TYR A 454 -18.25 18.72 0.04
C TYR A 454 -18.90 18.60 -1.33
N ASP A 455 -18.33 19.28 -2.34
CA ASP A 455 -18.81 19.23 -3.73
C ASP A 455 -20.32 19.53 -3.87
N GLY A 456 -20.81 20.51 -3.10
CA GLY A 456 -22.21 20.94 -3.12
C GLY A 456 -23.21 19.95 -2.52
N SER A 457 -22.78 18.89 -1.82
CA SER A 457 -23.65 17.93 -1.16
C SER A 457 -23.11 17.53 0.22
N VAL A 458 -23.97 16.96 1.07
CA VAL A 458 -23.53 16.43 2.37
C VAL A 458 -22.95 15.04 2.14
N HIS A 459 -21.76 14.77 2.66
CA HIS A 459 -21.14 13.45 2.63
C HIS A 459 -21.04 12.91 4.05
N PHE A 460 -21.65 11.75 4.29
CA PHE A 460 -21.55 11.00 5.54
C PHE A 460 -20.58 9.83 5.38
N PHE A 461 -19.87 9.48 6.45
CA PHE A 461 -18.87 8.41 6.43
C PHE A 461 -19.22 7.36 7.48
N LYS A 462 -19.15 6.09 7.08
CA LYS A 462 -19.26 4.94 7.97
C LYS A 462 -18.34 3.81 7.50
N GLY A 463 -17.36 3.45 8.33
CA GLY A 463 -16.32 2.51 7.97
C GLY A 463 -15.57 3.01 6.73
N ASN A 464 -15.47 2.15 5.73
CA ASN A 464 -14.84 2.43 4.43
C ASN A 464 -15.83 2.96 3.36
N ILE A 465 -17.07 3.29 3.74
CA ILE A 465 -18.11 3.76 2.82
C ILE A 465 -18.46 5.21 3.11
N TYR A 466 -18.61 6.01 2.06
CA TYR A 466 -19.24 7.32 2.12
C TYR A 466 -20.61 7.32 1.43
N TYR A 467 -21.50 8.18 1.93
CA TYR A 467 -22.87 8.38 1.44
C TYR A 467 -23.03 9.83 1.02
N LYS A 468 -23.20 10.06 -0.28
CA LYS A 468 -23.54 11.39 -0.83
C LYS A 468 -25.04 11.61 -0.64
N PHE A 469 -25.38 12.59 0.18
CA PHE A 469 -26.74 12.92 0.58
C PHE A 469 -27.13 14.30 0.04
N ASP A 470 -28.29 14.37 -0.60
CA ASP A 470 -28.89 15.63 -1.02
C ASP A 470 -29.81 16.15 0.11
N SER A 471 -29.40 17.27 0.70
CA SER A 471 -30.14 17.92 1.78
C SER A 471 -31.48 18.52 1.35
N GLU A 472 -31.66 18.86 0.07
CA GLU A 472 -32.90 19.46 -0.42
C GLU A 472 -33.99 18.41 -0.61
N SER A 473 -33.64 17.29 -1.26
CA SER A 473 -34.57 16.19 -1.55
C SER A 473 -34.60 15.10 -0.46
N LYS A 474 -33.73 15.19 0.56
CA LYS A 474 -33.62 14.29 1.71
C LYS A 474 -33.50 12.81 1.32
N HIS A 475 -32.55 12.48 0.44
CA HIS A 475 -32.20 11.09 0.15
C HIS A 475 -30.72 10.93 -0.19
N VAL A 476 -30.25 9.68 -0.10
CA VAL A 476 -28.92 9.29 -0.54
C VAL A 476 -28.90 9.24 -2.07
N VAL A 477 -28.04 10.06 -2.68
CA VAL A 477 -27.86 10.16 -4.13
C VAL A 477 -26.96 9.02 -4.64
N SER A 478 -25.86 8.75 -3.93
CA SER A 478 -24.92 7.71 -4.29
C SER A 478 -24.09 7.28 -3.07
N THR A 479 -23.47 6.12 -3.18
CA THR A 479 -22.49 5.60 -2.22
C THR A 479 -21.19 5.27 -2.95
N GLY A 480 -20.06 5.39 -2.27
CA GLY A 480 -18.75 5.00 -2.79
C GLY A 480 -17.79 4.67 -1.66
N THR A 481 -16.56 4.28 -1.99
CA THR A 481 -15.53 3.98 -1.00
C THR A 481 -14.70 5.20 -0.60
N THR A 482 -14.15 5.20 0.61
CA THR A 482 -13.21 6.24 1.06
C THR A 482 -11.96 6.33 0.17
N ASN A 483 -11.51 5.21 -0.41
CA ASN A 483 -10.38 5.17 -1.34
C ASN A 483 -10.65 5.91 -2.65
N GLU A 484 -11.88 5.85 -3.19
CA GLU A 484 -12.30 6.66 -4.35
C GLU A 484 -12.22 8.16 -4.04
N LEU A 485 -12.60 8.57 -2.82
CA LEU A 485 -12.49 9.97 -2.41
C LEU A 485 -11.05 10.44 -2.36
N LEU A 486 -10.12 9.57 -2.00
CA LEU A 486 -8.69 9.85 -2.05
C LEU A 486 -8.11 9.63 -3.45
N GLN A 487 -8.83 9.10 -4.45
CA GLN A 487 -8.30 8.83 -5.80
C GLN A 487 -7.19 7.75 -5.81
N CYS A 488 -7.43 6.63 -5.16
CA CYS A 488 -6.51 5.48 -5.21
C CYS A 488 -6.27 4.98 -6.65
N GLU A 489 -7.32 4.97 -7.49
CA GLU A 489 -7.26 4.55 -8.89
C GLU A 489 -6.25 5.36 -9.69
N GLN A 490 -6.17 6.67 -9.45
CA GLN A 490 -5.27 7.52 -10.22
C GLN A 490 -3.81 7.20 -9.89
N SER A 491 -3.49 6.94 -8.61
CA SER A 491 -2.15 6.53 -8.20
C SER A 491 -1.76 5.20 -8.84
N TYR A 492 -2.67 4.22 -8.83
CA TYR A 492 -2.45 2.90 -9.46
C TYR A 492 -2.28 3.02 -10.98
N LEU A 493 -3.14 3.79 -11.66
CA LEU A 493 -3.10 3.96 -13.11
C LEU A 493 -1.91 4.83 -13.57
N LYS A 494 -1.48 5.81 -12.78
CA LYS A 494 -0.24 6.59 -13.03
C LYS A 494 0.97 5.65 -12.98
N ARG A 495 1.03 4.77 -11.99
CA ARG A 495 2.14 3.82 -11.79
C ARG A 495 2.17 2.72 -12.85
N PHE A 496 1.03 2.06 -13.11
CA PHE A 496 1.01 0.82 -13.89
C PHE A 496 0.43 0.95 -15.30
N TYR A 497 -0.35 2.01 -15.60
CA TYR A 497 -1.03 2.17 -16.89
C TYR A 497 -0.65 3.45 -17.64
N ASN A 498 0.41 4.13 -17.16
CA ASN A 498 0.95 5.35 -17.76
C ASN A 498 -0.13 6.44 -17.96
N LEU A 499 -0.97 6.65 -16.95
CA LEU A 499 -1.95 7.74 -16.95
C LEU A 499 -1.21 9.10 -16.93
N THR A 500 -1.22 9.82 -18.04
CA THR A 500 -0.63 11.16 -18.17
C THR A 500 -1.64 12.26 -17.83
N GLU A 501 -1.21 13.29 -17.11
CA GLU A 501 -2.03 14.47 -16.79
C GLU A 501 -2.20 15.36 -18.03
N GLU A 502 -3.37 15.33 -18.69
CA GLU A 502 -3.67 16.30 -19.75
C GLU A 502 -4.04 17.66 -19.15
N THR A 503 -3.05 18.55 -19.02
CA THR A 503 -3.30 19.97 -18.73
C THR A 503 -3.54 20.74 -20.04
N GLY A 504 -4.77 20.72 -20.57
CA GLY A 504 -5.14 21.49 -21.76
C GLY A 504 -6.64 21.83 -21.85
N PRO A 505 -7.04 22.94 -22.51
CA PRO A 505 -8.44 23.39 -22.61
C PRO A 505 -9.32 22.56 -23.57
N THR A 506 -8.93 21.32 -23.88
CA THR A 506 -9.61 20.42 -24.83
C THR A 506 -10.53 19.39 -24.18
N GLY A 507 -10.77 19.47 -22.87
CA GLY A 507 -11.73 18.62 -22.14
C GLY A 507 -13.21 18.88 -22.43
N ARG A 508 -13.61 19.03 -23.70
CA ARG A 508 -15.01 19.05 -24.12
C ARG A 508 -15.22 18.02 -25.23
N LEU A 509 -15.78 16.87 -24.83
CA LEU A 509 -16.43 15.79 -25.62
C LEU A 509 -15.79 14.38 -25.65
N GLY A 510 -14.81 14.05 -24.79
CA GLY A 510 -14.25 12.69 -24.66
C GLY A 510 -14.53 12.01 -23.31
N ILE A 511 -14.46 10.67 -23.26
CA ILE A 511 -14.40 9.88 -22.02
C ILE A 511 -13.19 10.37 -21.19
N ARG A 512 -13.30 10.46 -19.87
CA ARG A 512 -12.18 10.93 -19.02
C ARG A 512 -10.99 9.97 -19.17
N PRO A 513 -9.73 10.43 -19.30
CA PRO A 513 -8.55 9.55 -19.44
C PRO A 513 -8.43 8.46 -18.36
N VAL A 514 -8.88 8.77 -17.14
CA VAL A 514 -8.96 7.81 -16.02
C VAL A 514 -9.87 6.62 -16.33
N VAL A 515 -11.03 6.87 -16.95
CA VAL A 515 -12.00 5.81 -17.28
C VAL A 515 -11.45 4.90 -18.37
N GLU A 516 -10.76 5.47 -19.38
CA GLU A 516 -10.12 4.69 -20.44
C GLU A 516 -9.01 3.78 -19.88
N LYS A 517 -8.15 4.33 -19.03
CA LYS A 517 -7.08 3.56 -18.36
C LYS A 517 -7.63 2.53 -17.38
N LEU A 518 -8.76 2.80 -16.75
CA LEU A 518 -9.42 1.83 -15.89
C LEU A 518 -10.03 0.67 -16.70
N ILE A 519 -10.61 0.94 -17.87
CA ILE A 519 -11.07 -0.11 -18.79
C ILE A 519 -9.89 -0.94 -19.31
N GLU A 520 -8.75 -0.30 -19.62
CA GLU A 520 -7.52 -1.01 -20.02
C GLU A 520 -7.04 -1.96 -18.93
N MET A 521 -7.01 -1.51 -17.67
CA MET A 521 -6.70 -2.33 -16.50
C MET A 521 -7.69 -3.48 -16.34
N GLN A 522 -8.99 -3.19 -16.38
CA GLN A 522 -10.02 -4.21 -16.25
C GLN A 522 -9.90 -5.29 -17.33
N ARG A 523 -9.61 -4.89 -18.58
CA ARG A 523 -9.36 -5.82 -19.68
C ARG A 523 -8.13 -6.69 -19.43
N PHE A 524 -7.01 -6.10 -19.00
CA PHE A 524 -5.78 -6.83 -18.69
C PHE A 524 -6.03 -7.95 -17.65
N PHE A 525 -6.79 -7.64 -16.60
CA PHE A 525 -7.13 -8.58 -15.53
C PHE A 525 -8.37 -9.45 -15.82
N ARG A 526 -8.92 -9.40 -17.04
CA ARG A 526 -10.14 -10.13 -17.46
C ARG A 526 -11.35 -9.87 -16.55
N LEU A 527 -11.44 -8.64 -16.03
CA LEU A 527 -12.56 -8.12 -15.26
C LEU A 527 -13.67 -7.60 -16.19
N ASN A 528 -14.84 -7.30 -15.61
CA ASN A 528 -15.88 -6.58 -16.35
C ASN A 528 -15.38 -5.16 -16.66
N GLU A 529 -15.42 -4.76 -17.94
CA GLU A 529 -14.98 -3.46 -18.43
C GLU A 529 -16.01 -2.35 -18.09
N THR A 530 -16.19 -2.07 -16.80
CA THR A 530 -17.16 -1.09 -16.28
C THR A 530 -16.66 0.34 -16.34
N GLY A 531 -15.33 0.55 -16.34
CA GLY A 531 -14.71 1.86 -16.18
C GLY A 531 -14.97 2.50 -14.81
N THR A 532 -15.30 1.68 -13.81
CA THR A 532 -15.60 2.10 -12.43
C THR A 532 -14.83 1.25 -11.42
N LEU A 533 -14.56 1.78 -10.21
CA LEU A 533 -13.92 1.05 -9.12
C LEU A 533 -14.90 0.08 -8.43
N ASP A 534 -15.34 -0.93 -9.16
CA ASP A 534 -16.14 -2.01 -8.56
C ASP A 534 -15.31 -2.88 -7.60
N ALA A 535 -16.01 -3.70 -6.80
CA ALA A 535 -15.39 -4.49 -5.74
C ALA A 535 -14.30 -5.45 -6.26
N ASP A 536 -14.51 -6.05 -7.44
CA ASP A 536 -13.54 -6.96 -8.06
C ASP A 536 -12.30 -6.17 -8.56
N THR A 537 -12.49 -4.98 -9.16
CA THR A 537 -11.40 -4.09 -9.58
C THR A 537 -10.53 -3.66 -8.38
N MET A 538 -11.18 -3.23 -7.29
CA MET A 538 -10.48 -2.86 -6.06
C MET A 538 -9.78 -4.05 -5.41
N ALA A 539 -10.36 -5.25 -5.48
CA ALA A 539 -9.74 -6.45 -4.94
C ALA A 539 -8.44 -6.80 -5.69
N VAL A 540 -8.38 -6.59 -7.00
CA VAL A 540 -7.16 -6.81 -7.79
C VAL A 540 -6.11 -5.73 -7.50
N MET A 541 -6.49 -4.45 -7.45
CA MET A 541 -5.55 -3.34 -7.19
C MET A 541 -4.84 -3.43 -5.83
N LYS A 542 -5.39 -4.18 -4.88
CA LYS A 542 -4.83 -4.41 -3.54
C LYS A 542 -3.84 -5.56 -3.47
N LYS A 543 -3.77 -6.40 -4.51
CA LYS A 543 -2.93 -7.58 -4.47
C LYS A 543 -1.49 -7.19 -4.70
N ALA A 544 -0.63 -7.73 -3.84
CA ALA A 544 0.80 -7.76 -4.03
C ALA A 544 1.16 -8.15 -5.47
N ARG A 545 2.01 -7.35 -6.09
CA ARG A 545 2.33 -7.44 -7.52
C ARG A 545 3.75 -6.97 -7.82
N CYS A 546 4.21 -7.19 -9.04
CA CYS A 546 5.43 -6.58 -9.57
C CYS A 546 5.24 -5.07 -9.83
N GLY A 547 6.29 -4.27 -9.62
CA GLY A 547 6.33 -2.82 -9.78
C GLY A 547 6.39 -2.31 -11.22
N VAL A 548 6.60 -3.21 -12.18
CA VAL A 548 6.70 -2.89 -13.61
C VAL A 548 5.31 -2.54 -14.19
N PRO A 549 5.18 -1.54 -15.09
CA PRO A 549 3.88 -1.18 -15.68
C PRO A 549 3.30 -2.22 -16.68
N ASP A 550 1.97 -2.25 -16.80
CA ASP A 550 1.15 -3.19 -17.59
C ASP A 550 0.84 -2.63 -19.00
N ILE A 551 1.86 -2.20 -19.76
CA ILE A 551 1.69 -1.33 -20.95
C ILE A 551 1.21 -2.09 -22.22
N LYS A 552 1.20 -3.43 -22.23
CA LYS A 552 0.80 -4.24 -23.41
C LYS A 552 -0.18 -5.34 -23.00
N VAL A 553 -1.33 -5.40 -23.68
CA VAL A 553 -2.37 -6.42 -23.44
C VAL A 553 -2.25 -7.53 -24.49
N ALA A 554 -1.64 -8.66 -24.14
CA ALA A 554 -1.66 -9.92 -24.88
C ALA A 554 -1.17 -11.09 -24.00
N SER A 555 -1.40 -12.32 -24.45
CA SER A 555 -0.65 -13.49 -23.95
C SER A 555 0.81 -13.40 -24.42
N TYR A 556 1.75 -13.88 -23.59
CA TYR A 556 3.20 -13.84 -23.81
C TYR A 556 3.73 -12.49 -24.33
N THR A 557 3.75 -11.43 -23.48
CA THR A 557 4.25 -10.12 -23.92
C THR A 557 5.74 -9.95 -23.72
N THR A 558 6.33 -9.06 -24.52
CA THR A 558 7.72 -8.68 -24.41
C THR A 558 7.86 -7.16 -24.52
N PHE A 559 8.93 -6.59 -23.95
CA PHE A 559 9.16 -5.14 -24.07
C PHE A 559 9.41 -4.71 -25.53
N GLY A 560 9.81 -5.64 -26.40
CA GLY A 560 10.04 -5.48 -27.83
C GLY A 560 11.26 -6.28 -28.28
N SER A 561 11.50 -6.44 -29.58
CA SER A 561 12.69 -7.13 -30.12
C SER A 561 14.02 -6.53 -29.68
N ASP A 562 14.00 -5.24 -29.33
CA ASP A 562 15.19 -4.45 -29.03
C ASP A 562 15.65 -4.61 -27.57
N TYR A 563 14.84 -5.24 -26.71
CA TYR A 563 15.11 -5.47 -25.29
C TYR A 563 15.52 -6.92 -25.03
N LYS A 564 16.60 -7.35 -25.70
CA LYS A 564 17.16 -8.69 -25.61
C LYS A 564 18.67 -8.58 -25.40
N TRP A 565 19.25 -9.48 -24.58
CA TRP A 565 20.69 -9.59 -24.48
C TRP A 565 21.33 -10.14 -25.77
N ASP A 566 22.38 -9.47 -26.25
CA ASP A 566 23.16 -9.90 -27.43
C ASP A 566 24.02 -11.16 -27.16
N LYS A 567 24.14 -11.55 -25.89
CA LYS A 567 24.94 -12.69 -25.43
C LYS A 567 24.09 -13.65 -24.61
N ASN A 568 24.45 -14.93 -24.64
CA ASN A 568 23.79 -15.96 -23.86
C ASN A 568 24.48 -16.27 -22.53
N SER A 569 25.72 -15.82 -22.35
CA SER A 569 26.45 -15.96 -21.08
C SER A 569 26.34 -14.66 -20.29
N LEU A 570 25.44 -14.64 -19.31
CA LEU A 570 25.14 -13.50 -18.46
C LEU A 570 25.80 -13.67 -17.09
N THR A 571 26.20 -12.55 -16.50
CA THR A 571 26.74 -12.49 -15.15
C THR A 571 25.74 -11.85 -14.21
N TYR A 572 25.67 -12.32 -12.96
CA TYR A 572 24.84 -11.70 -11.94
C TYR A 572 25.61 -11.48 -10.64
N ARG A 573 25.19 -10.49 -9.87
CA ARG A 573 25.79 -10.17 -8.56
C ARG A 573 24.70 -9.78 -7.57
N ILE A 574 24.76 -10.37 -6.38
CA ILE A 574 23.95 -9.98 -5.22
C ILE A 574 24.73 -8.91 -4.46
N GLU A 575 24.18 -7.71 -4.36
CA GLU A 575 24.82 -6.55 -3.74
C GLU A 575 24.67 -6.55 -2.23
N ASN A 576 23.45 -6.81 -1.75
CA ASN A 576 23.09 -6.94 -0.35
C ASN A 576 22.05 -8.05 -0.18
N TYR A 577 21.67 -8.33 1.07
CA TYR A 577 20.81 -9.45 1.43
C TYR A 577 19.68 -8.99 2.33
N THR A 578 18.50 -9.58 2.16
CA THR A 578 17.40 -9.41 3.11
C THR A 578 17.73 -10.00 4.48
N SER A 579 17.23 -9.36 5.54
CA SER A 579 17.36 -9.86 6.91
C SER A 579 16.39 -10.99 7.26
N ASP A 580 15.37 -11.23 6.44
CA ASP A 580 14.33 -12.24 6.68
C ASP A 580 14.82 -13.68 6.47
N MET A 581 15.91 -13.84 5.71
CA MET A 581 16.44 -15.13 5.26
C MET A 581 17.95 -15.20 5.46
N SER A 582 18.50 -16.41 5.65
CA SER A 582 19.95 -16.57 5.66
C SER A 582 20.53 -16.31 4.26
N ALA A 583 21.78 -15.82 4.21
CA ALA A 583 22.45 -15.57 2.93
C ALA A 583 22.48 -16.81 2.01
N SER A 584 22.58 -18.02 2.58
CA SER A 584 22.50 -19.26 1.82
C SER A 584 21.12 -19.53 1.22
N GLU A 585 20.04 -19.17 1.92
CA GLU A 585 18.67 -19.34 1.40
C GLU A 585 18.36 -18.31 0.32
N VAL A 586 18.87 -17.08 0.45
CA VAL A 586 18.81 -16.06 -0.60
C VAL A 586 19.60 -16.52 -1.82
N ASP A 587 20.84 -16.98 -1.63
CA ASP A 587 21.68 -17.49 -2.71
C ASP A 587 21.00 -18.63 -3.48
N ASP A 588 20.44 -19.61 -2.76
CA ASP A 588 19.68 -20.73 -3.36
C ASP A 588 18.45 -20.23 -4.12
N SER A 589 17.70 -19.29 -3.55
CA SER A 589 16.49 -18.73 -4.18
C SER A 589 16.81 -18.02 -5.49
N ILE A 590 17.85 -17.18 -5.50
CA ILE A 590 18.30 -16.42 -6.67
C ILE A 590 18.87 -17.35 -7.74
N GLU A 591 19.74 -18.29 -7.37
CA GLU A 591 20.30 -19.27 -8.31
C GLU A 591 19.19 -20.11 -8.94
N LYS A 592 18.27 -20.64 -8.12
CA LYS A 592 17.15 -21.45 -8.59
C LYS A 592 16.22 -20.65 -9.50
N ALA A 593 15.97 -19.37 -9.22
CA ALA A 593 15.17 -18.48 -10.06
C ALA A 593 15.79 -18.28 -11.45
N LEU A 594 17.11 -18.02 -11.54
CA LEU A 594 17.80 -17.93 -12.83
C LEU A 594 17.80 -19.27 -13.59
N GLN A 595 17.90 -20.39 -12.87
CA GLN A 595 17.84 -21.73 -13.45
C GLN A 595 16.48 -22.06 -14.08
N VAL A 596 15.38 -21.44 -13.64
CA VAL A 596 14.07 -21.58 -14.30
C VAL A 596 14.17 -21.22 -15.78
N TRP A 597 14.82 -20.09 -16.08
CA TRP A 597 15.00 -19.59 -17.45
C TRP A 597 16.09 -20.35 -18.22
N ALA A 598 17.22 -20.67 -17.55
CA ALA A 598 18.32 -21.40 -18.18
C ALA A 598 17.93 -22.81 -18.64
N LYS A 599 17.01 -23.47 -17.93
CA LYS A 599 16.52 -24.82 -18.29
C LYS A 599 15.80 -24.87 -19.63
N VAL A 600 15.14 -23.78 -20.04
CA VAL A 600 14.32 -23.73 -21.26
C VAL A 600 14.94 -22.91 -22.39
N THR A 601 16.12 -22.31 -22.17
CA THR A 601 16.85 -21.49 -23.15
C THR A 601 18.34 -21.87 -23.24
N PRO A 602 19.09 -21.34 -24.23
CA PRO A 602 20.55 -21.41 -24.25
C PRO A 602 21.26 -20.51 -23.22
N LEU A 603 20.52 -19.74 -22.41
CA LEU A 603 21.11 -18.78 -21.47
C LEU A 603 21.87 -19.49 -20.34
N ARG A 604 23.01 -18.93 -19.94
CA ARG A 604 23.85 -19.43 -18.85
C ARG A 604 24.22 -18.27 -17.94
N PHE A 605 24.02 -18.47 -16.64
CA PHE A 605 24.24 -17.45 -15.62
C PHE A 605 25.47 -17.78 -14.79
N THR A 606 26.36 -16.80 -14.60
CA THR A 606 27.56 -16.95 -13.78
C THR A 606 27.58 -15.89 -12.68
N ARG A 607 27.63 -16.33 -11.43
CA ARG A 607 27.75 -15.40 -10.31
C ARG A 607 29.13 -14.76 -10.28
N ILE A 608 29.18 -13.45 -10.09
CA ILE A 608 30.40 -12.71 -9.76
C ILE A 608 30.26 -12.05 -8.38
N TYR A 609 31.39 -11.84 -7.70
CA TYR A 609 31.42 -11.34 -6.31
C TYR A 609 31.99 -9.92 -6.19
N SER A 610 32.46 -9.33 -7.30
CA SER A 610 33.04 -7.99 -7.34
C SER A 610 32.88 -7.39 -8.74
N GLY A 611 32.80 -6.06 -8.82
CA GLY A 611 32.60 -5.35 -10.08
C GLY A 611 31.13 -5.31 -10.50
N THR A 612 30.88 -4.86 -11.72
CA THR A 612 29.54 -4.74 -12.32
C THR A 612 29.20 -5.99 -13.11
N ALA A 613 28.02 -6.55 -12.85
CA ALA A 613 27.45 -7.70 -13.56
C ALA A 613 26.47 -7.24 -14.65
N ASP A 614 25.90 -8.18 -15.40
CA ASP A 614 24.79 -7.88 -16.33
C ASP A 614 23.46 -7.72 -15.59
N ILE A 615 23.32 -8.36 -14.43
CA ILE A 615 22.14 -8.30 -13.56
C ILE A 615 22.64 -8.04 -12.13
N MET A 616 22.47 -6.81 -11.64
CA MET A 616 22.69 -6.46 -10.24
C MET A 616 21.41 -6.72 -9.44
N ILE A 617 21.55 -7.37 -8.29
CA ILE A 617 20.42 -7.77 -7.44
C ILE A 617 20.58 -7.09 -6.09
N SER A 618 19.59 -6.30 -5.71
CA SER A 618 19.60 -5.58 -4.45
C SER A 618 18.23 -5.59 -3.75
N PHE A 619 18.28 -5.44 -2.43
CA PHE A 619 17.14 -5.29 -1.56
C PHE A 619 17.12 -3.85 -1.06
N GLY A 620 16.04 -3.13 -1.29
CA GLY A 620 15.92 -1.70 -0.98
C GLY A 620 14.53 -1.39 -0.47
N SER A 621 14.36 -0.22 0.15
CA SER A 621 13.06 0.22 0.62
C SER A 621 12.78 1.65 0.22
N GLY A 622 11.50 2.00 0.03
CA GLY A 622 11.10 3.35 -0.37
C GLY A 622 11.91 3.84 -1.57
N ALA A 623 12.45 5.05 -1.50
CA ALA A 623 13.41 5.53 -2.50
C ALA A 623 14.77 4.83 -2.33
N HIS A 624 15.12 3.96 -3.28
CA HIS A 624 16.29 3.07 -3.18
C HIS A 624 17.32 3.27 -4.31
N GLY A 625 17.41 4.48 -4.86
CA GLY A 625 18.50 4.88 -5.77
C GLY A 625 18.14 4.90 -7.25
N ASP A 626 16.93 4.48 -7.61
CA ASP A 626 16.30 4.69 -8.91
C ASP A 626 15.11 5.67 -8.83
N TYR A 627 14.47 5.95 -9.98
CA TYR A 627 13.31 6.85 -10.06
C TYR A 627 11.97 6.17 -9.67
N TYR A 628 12.01 4.93 -9.16
CA TYR A 628 10.84 4.07 -8.93
C TYR A 628 10.79 3.62 -7.47
N PRO A 629 10.39 4.48 -6.52
CA PRO A 629 10.36 4.10 -5.11
C PRO A 629 9.36 2.98 -4.80
N PHE A 630 9.68 2.14 -3.82
CA PHE A 630 8.75 1.17 -3.25
C PHE A 630 7.74 1.84 -2.29
N ASP A 631 6.62 1.17 -2.06
CA ASP A 631 5.47 1.64 -1.29
C ASP A 631 5.41 1.11 0.15
N GLY A 632 6.38 0.30 0.57
CA GLY A 632 6.38 -0.35 1.87
C GLY A 632 5.65 -1.69 1.82
N PRO A 633 5.33 -2.29 2.99
CA PRO A 633 4.89 -3.69 3.04
C PRO A 633 3.55 -3.92 2.32
N GLY A 634 3.50 -4.95 1.49
CA GLY A 634 2.32 -5.43 0.80
C GLY A 634 2.41 -5.27 -0.72
N ASN A 635 2.04 -4.10 -1.22
CA ASN A 635 2.00 -3.84 -2.65
C ASN A 635 3.40 -3.50 -3.18
N THR A 636 3.63 -3.75 -4.47
CA THR A 636 4.95 -3.76 -5.13
C THR A 636 6.04 -4.53 -4.38
N LEU A 637 6.16 -5.82 -4.70
CA LEU A 637 7.14 -6.70 -4.07
C LEU A 637 8.57 -6.48 -4.55
N ALA A 638 8.70 -6.10 -5.83
CA ALA A 638 9.96 -5.97 -6.54
C ALA A 638 9.71 -5.28 -7.88
N HIS A 639 10.78 -4.86 -8.54
CA HIS A 639 10.78 -4.53 -9.97
C HIS A 639 12.14 -4.83 -10.59
N ALA A 640 12.15 -5.01 -11.91
CA ALA A 640 13.37 -5.16 -12.67
C ALA A 640 13.34 -4.36 -13.98
N PHE A 641 14.52 -4.01 -14.47
CA PHE A 641 14.69 -3.28 -15.70
C PHE A 641 14.93 -4.23 -16.88
N PRO A 642 14.37 -3.95 -18.07
CA PRO A 642 14.68 -4.73 -19.26
C PRO A 642 16.16 -4.66 -19.63
N PRO A 643 16.67 -5.58 -20.48
CA PRO A 643 18.04 -5.56 -20.96
C PRO A 643 18.45 -4.20 -21.55
N ALA A 644 19.45 -3.55 -20.94
CA ALA A 644 20.04 -2.30 -21.41
C ALA A 644 21.40 -2.05 -20.72
N PRO A 645 22.24 -1.11 -21.20
CA PRO A 645 23.42 -0.68 -20.46
C PRO A 645 23.08 0.04 -19.15
N GLY A 646 24.00 0.03 -18.17
CA GLY A 646 23.80 0.73 -16.90
C GLY A 646 22.94 -0.11 -15.96
N ILE A 647 21.79 0.41 -15.55
CA ILE A 647 20.83 -0.29 -14.66
C ILE A 647 19.97 -1.34 -15.39
N GLY A 648 20.15 -1.50 -16.70
CA GLY A 648 19.36 -2.44 -17.49
C GLY A 648 19.70 -3.88 -17.12
N GLY A 649 18.68 -4.67 -16.81
CA GLY A 649 18.82 -6.01 -16.25
C GLY A 649 18.73 -6.07 -14.73
N ASP A 650 18.95 -4.97 -14.02
CA ASP A 650 18.97 -4.96 -12.55
C ASP A 650 17.58 -5.29 -11.98
N ALA A 651 17.58 -5.99 -10.84
CA ALA A 651 16.38 -6.43 -10.14
C ALA A 651 16.44 -5.97 -8.67
N HIS A 652 15.44 -5.20 -8.27
CA HIS A 652 15.30 -4.63 -6.94
C HIS A 652 14.13 -5.30 -6.22
N PHE A 653 14.34 -5.69 -4.97
CA PHE A 653 13.34 -6.34 -4.12
C PHE A 653 13.01 -5.44 -2.94
N ASP A 654 11.73 -5.29 -2.60
CA ASP A 654 11.32 -4.43 -1.49
C ASP A 654 11.64 -5.09 -0.14
N GLU A 655 12.64 -4.56 0.57
CA GLU A 655 13.07 -5.04 1.89
C GLU A 655 12.01 -4.80 2.99
N ASP A 656 10.98 -3.99 2.73
CA ASP A 656 9.85 -3.85 3.65
C ASP A 656 8.96 -5.09 3.70
N GLU A 657 9.04 -5.93 2.67
CA GLU A 657 8.30 -7.17 2.60
C GLU A 657 8.78 -8.20 3.62
N THR A 658 8.08 -9.33 3.67
CA THR A 658 8.53 -10.49 4.43
C THR A 658 8.85 -11.60 3.46
N PHE A 659 10.10 -11.66 3.02
CA PHE A 659 10.56 -12.70 2.12
C PHE A 659 10.76 -14.01 2.86
N THR A 660 10.37 -15.11 2.23
CA THR A 660 10.46 -16.44 2.83
C THR A 660 11.07 -17.43 1.85
N PHE A 661 11.70 -18.47 2.40
CA PHE A 661 12.32 -19.50 1.57
C PHE A 661 11.30 -20.49 0.97
N ARG A 662 10.30 -20.90 1.78
CA ARG A 662 9.26 -21.87 1.38
C ARG A 662 7.87 -21.59 1.97
N SER A 663 7.75 -20.61 2.86
CA SER A 663 6.52 -20.38 3.63
C SER A 663 5.47 -19.69 2.77
N ASN A 664 4.19 -19.92 3.08
CA ASN A 664 3.07 -19.17 2.51
C ASN A 664 2.64 -17.97 3.39
N THR A 665 3.35 -17.71 4.49
CA THR A 665 3.06 -16.60 5.43
C THR A 665 3.70 -15.26 5.01
N GLY A 666 4.27 -15.20 3.82
CA GLY A 666 4.95 -14.06 3.21
C GLY A 666 5.19 -14.34 1.73
N TYR A 667 6.19 -13.69 1.13
CA TYR A 667 6.46 -13.82 -0.30
C TYR A 667 7.65 -14.74 -0.53
N VAL A 668 7.48 -15.78 -1.35
CA VAL A 668 8.57 -16.71 -1.64
C VAL A 668 9.56 -16.03 -2.57
N LEU A 669 10.77 -15.72 -2.07
CA LEU A 669 11.77 -14.96 -2.82
C LEU A 669 12.09 -15.60 -4.18
N PHE A 670 12.15 -16.92 -4.25
CA PHE A 670 12.35 -17.65 -5.51
C PHE A 670 11.31 -17.29 -6.58
N LEU A 671 10.02 -17.15 -6.23
CA LEU A 671 8.97 -16.86 -7.21
C LEU A 671 9.05 -15.40 -7.69
N VAL A 672 9.20 -14.47 -6.75
CA VAL A 672 9.34 -13.04 -7.06
C VAL A 672 10.58 -12.84 -7.93
N ALA A 673 11.73 -13.42 -7.54
CA ALA A 673 12.95 -13.32 -8.33
C ALA A 673 12.84 -13.98 -9.71
N ALA A 674 12.17 -15.13 -9.82
CA ALA A 674 11.97 -15.76 -11.12
C ALA A 674 11.14 -14.87 -12.06
N HIS A 675 10.11 -14.19 -11.54
CA HIS A 675 9.33 -13.20 -12.27
C HIS A 675 10.20 -12.01 -12.70
N GLU A 676 10.89 -11.37 -11.76
CA GLU A 676 11.73 -10.19 -12.04
C GLU A 676 12.84 -10.51 -13.06
N PHE A 677 13.44 -11.70 -12.98
CA PHE A 677 14.43 -12.12 -13.97
C PHE A 677 13.82 -12.35 -15.36
N GLY A 678 12.52 -12.62 -15.48
CA GLY A 678 11.85 -12.58 -16.77
C GLY A 678 11.94 -11.18 -17.40
N HIS A 679 11.72 -10.12 -16.60
CA HIS A 679 11.93 -8.73 -17.03
C HIS A 679 13.39 -8.44 -17.37
N SER A 680 14.33 -8.84 -16.51
CA SER A 680 15.78 -8.73 -16.77
C SER A 680 16.23 -9.42 -18.05
N LEU A 681 15.41 -10.35 -18.58
CA LEU A 681 15.67 -11.07 -19.83
C LEU A 681 14.84 -10.57 -21.03
N GLY A 682 13.94 -9.59 -20.84
CA GLY A 682 13.20 -8.92 -21.90
C GLY A 682 11.70 -9.22 -21.96
N LEU A 683 11.17 -10.07 -21.08
CA LEU A 683 9.74 -10.36 -21.01
C LEU A 683 8.98 -9.21 -20.35
N SER A 684 7.72 -9.02 -20.75
CA SER A 684 6.80 -8.09 -20.11
C SER A 684 5.66 -8.88 -19.44
N HIS A 685 4.72 -8.19 -18.80
CA HIS A 685 3.64 -8.84 -18.07
C HIS A 685 2.66 -9.57 -18.99
N SER A 686 2.38 -10.84 -18.67
CA SER A 686 1.37 -11.64 -19.38
C SER A 686 -0.04 -11.37 -18.85
N ASP A 687 -1.03 -11.41 -19.73
CA ASP A 687 -2.46 -11.41 -19.34
C ASP A 687 -2.99 -12.81 -18.97
N ASP A 688 -2.13 -13.84 -19.03
CA ASP A 688 -2.43 -15.20 -18.63
C ASP A 688 -2.30 -15.35 -17.10
N PRO A 689 -3.39 -15.58 -16.35
CA PRO A 689 -3.33 -15.74 -14.89
C PRO A 689 -2.52 -16.95 -14.42
N GLY A 690 -2.17 -17.86 -15.32
CA GLY A 690 -1.31 -19.02 -15.03
C GLY A 690 0.17 -18.80 -15.28
N ALA A 691 0.56 -17.68 -15.92
CA ALA A 691 1.94 -17.38 -16.23
C ALA A 691 2.71 -16.94 -14.98
N LEU A 692 4.01 -17.24 -14.95
CA LEU A 692 4.94 -16.65 -13.99
C LEU A 692 5.00 -15.14 -14.18
N MET A 693 5.00 -14.66 -15.42
CA MET A 693 5.01 -13.24 -15.77
C MET A 693 3.66 -12.54 -15.58
N TYR A 694 2.67 -13.17 -14.94
CA TYR A 694 1.46 -12.47 -14.49
C TYR A 694 1.82 -11.48 -13.37
N PRO A 695 1.35 -10.22 -13.41
CA PRO A 695 1.85 -9.18 -12.50
C PRO A 695 1.51 -9.43 -11.03
N VAL A 696 0.37 -10.06 -10.76
CA VAL A 696 -0.09 -10.32 -9.38
C VAL A 696 0.59 -11.56 -8.83
N TYR A 697 1.18 -11.43 -7.64
CA TYR A 697 1.84 -12.52 -6.95
C TYR A 697 0.86 -13.65 -6.61
N SER A 698 1.29 -14.88 -6.90
CA SER A 698 0.59 -16.09 -6.50
C SER A 698 1.58 -17.08 -5.88
N TYR A 699 1.19 -17.68 -4.75
CA TYR A 699 2.02 -18.68 -4.10
C TYR A 699 2.05 -19.99 -4.89
N GLY A 700 3.23 -20.34 -5.41
CA GLY A 700 3.60 -21.65 -5.93
C GLY A 700 4.59 -22.36 -4.99
N ASN A 701 4.52 -23.70 -4.90
CA ASN A 701 5.54 -24.42 -4.14
C ASN A 701 6.88 -24.38 -4.90
N PRO A 702 7.95 -23.77 -4.33
CA PRO A 702 9.22 -23.62 -5.02
C PRO A 702 9.86 -24.96 -5.38
N ASP A 703 9.60 -26.04 -4.65
CA ASP A 703 10.22 -27.35 -4.87
C ASP A 703 9.57 -28.15 -6.01
N THR A 704 8.34 -27.80 -6.40
CA THR A 704 7.60 -28.45 -7.49
C THR A 704 7.29 -27.49 -8.64
N PHE A 705 7.85 -26.28 -8.62
CA PHE A 705 7.59 -25.26 -9.62
C PHE A 705 8.09 -25.68 -11.01
N VAL A 706 7.22 -25.52 -12.02
CA VAL A 706 7.53 -25.73 -13.43
C VAL A 706 7.10 -24.47 -14.16
N LEU A 707 7.99 -23.94 -15.00
CA LEU A 707 7.71 -22.73 -15.77
C LEU A 707 6.50 -22.96 -16.70
N PRO A 708 5.43 -22.14 -16.60
CA PRO A 708 4.26 -22.25 -17.45
C PRO A 708 4.54 -22.09 -18.94
N ARG A 709 3.67 -22.68 -19.77
CA ARG A 709 3.85 -22.71 -21.22
C ARG A 709 3.90 -21.31 -21.84
N ASP A 710 3.11 -20.36 -21.32
CA ASP A 710 3.10 -18.97 -21.79
C ASP A 710 4.49 -18.33 -21.67
N ASP A 711 5.12 -18.47 -20.50
CA ASP A 711 6.47 -17.95 -20.24
C ASP A 711 7.54 -18.66 -21.08
N VAL A 712 7.42 -19.98 -21.26
CA VAL A 712 8.32 -20.77 -22.14
C VAL A 712 8.26 -20.25 -23.57
N ASN A 713 7.05 -20.02 -24.09
CA ASN A 713 6.87 -19.49 -25.44
C ASN A 713 7.44 -18.07 -25.56
N GLY A 714 7.19 -17.22 -24.56
CA GLY A 714 7.72 -15.85 -24.50
C GLY A 714 9.24 -15.83 -24.54
N ILE A 715 9.91 -16.55 -23.64
CA ILE A 715 11.39 -16.49 -23.55
C ILE A 715 12.07 -17.16 -24.76
N GLN A 716 11.51 -18.25 -25.28
CA GLN A 716 12.07 -18.93 -26.45
C GLN A 716 11.88 -18.12 -27.74
N SER A 717 10.91 -17.20 -27.79
CA SER A 717 10.79 -16.28 -28.93
C SER A 717 12.03 -15.39 -29.10
N PHE A 718 12.77 -15.12 -28.01
CA PHE A 718 14.00 -14.35 -28.03
C PHE A 718 15.26 -15.18 -28.14
N TYR A 719 15.39 -16.20 -27.29
CA TYR A 719 16.65 -16.91 -27.09
C TYR A 719 16.65 -18.29 -27.75
N GLY A 720 15.51 -18.79 -28.23
CA GLY A 720 15.35 -20.15 -28.72
C GLY A 720 15.27 -21.19 -27.60
N PRO A 721 15.00 -22.46 -27.94
CA PRO A 721 14.94 -23.56 -26.97
C PRO A 721 16.34 -23.94 -26.47
N ASN A 722 16.40 -24.53 -25.28
CA ASN A 722 17.64 -25.03 -24.70
C ASN A 722 18.23 -26.18 -25.56
N PRO A 723 19.47 -26.04 -26.09
CA PRO A 723 20.10 -27.06 -26.92
C PRO A 723 20.51 -28.31 -26.15
N ASP A 724 20.59 -28.25 -24.83
CA ASP A 724 21.09 -29.35 -23.97
C ASP A 724 19.98 -30.33 -23.54
N VAL A 725 18.74 -30.13 -23.98
CA VAL A 725 17.61 -31.00 -23.62
C VAL A 725 17.64 -32.27 -24.47
N ASP A 726 17.81 -33.43 -23.82
CA ASP A 726 17.77 -34.74 -24.47
C ASP A 726 16.35 -35.05 -24.99
N PRO A 727 16.17 -35.29 -26.31
CA PRO A 727 14.88 -35.69 -26.89
C PRO A 727 14.32 -37.00 -26.32
N VAL A 728 15.16 -37.85 -25.71
CA VAL A 728 14.80 -39.18 -25.20
C VAL A 728 14.24 -39.13 -23.77
N GLN A 729 14.54 -38.07 -23.00
CA GLN A 729 13.96 -37.82 -21.67
C GLN A 729 13.58 -36.34 -21.51
N PRO A 730 12.46 -35.89 -22.11
CA PRO A 730 11.97 -34.55 -21.87
C PRO A 730 11.65 -34.37 -20.38
N GLY A 731 12.03 -33.23 -19.82
CA GLY A 731 11.68 -32.84 -18.46
C GLY A 731 10.15 -32.73 -18.24
N PRO A 732 9.71 -32.26 -17.05
CA PRO A 732 8.28 -32.10 -16.78
C PRO A 732 7.63 -31.20 -17.82
N THR A 733 6.44 -31.59 -18.30
CA THR A 733 5.69 -30.83 -19.30
C THR A 733 5.28 -29.47 -18.72
N PRO A 734 5.54 -28.35 -19.41
CA PRO A 734 5.10 -27.03 -18.95
C PRO A 734 3.58 -27.01 -18.70
N PRO A 735 3.11 -26.54 -17.53
CA PRO A 735 1.69 -26.41 -17.27
C PRO A 735 1.07 -25.38 -18.21
N THR A 736 -0.17 -25.64 -18.62
CA THR A 736 -0.96 -24.75 -19.50
C THR A 736 -2.19 -24.28 -18.76
N THR A 737 -2.52 -23.00 -18.92
CA THR A 737 -3.78 -22.46 -18.44
C THR A 737 -4.94 -23.15 -19.17
N PRO A 738 -5.89 -23.77 -18.44
CA PRO A 738 -7.02 -24.44 -19.05
C PRO A 738 -7.87 -23.49 -19.92
N ASP A 739 -8.40 -23.98 -21.04
CA ASP A 739 -9.31 -23.24 -21.91
C ASP A 739 -10.76 -23.66 -21.64
N ALA A 740 -11.61 -22.69 -21.29
CA ALA A 740 -13.05 -22.92 -21.10
C ALA A 740 -13.74 -23.42 -22.37
N CYS A 741 -13.15 -23.16 -23.54
CA CYS A 741 -13.65 -23.53 -24.85
C CYS A 741 -13.12 -24.86 -25.38
N ASP A 742 -12.26 -25.54 -24.62
CA ASP A 742 -11.86 -26.89 -24.94
C ASP A 742 -13.06 -27.84 -24.78
N SER A 743 -13.54 -28.38 -25.90
CA SER A 743 -14.63 -29.37 -25.92
C SER A 743 -14.30 -30.67 -25.19
N THR A 744 -13.03 -30.93 -24.88
CA THR A 744 -12.55 -32.10 -24.14
C THR A 744 -12.27 -31.83 -22.66
N LEU A 745 -12.51 -30.60 -22.19
CA LEU A 745 -12.32 -30.20 -20.80
C LEU A 745 -13.06 -31.16 -19.85
N VAL A 746 -12.41 -31.54 -18.76
CA VAL A 746 -13.05 -32.30 -17.66
C VAL A 746 -12.85 -31.51 -16.40
N LEU A 747 -13.96 -31.02 -15.83
CA LEU A 747 -13.94 -30.21 -14.62
C LEU A 747 -13.71 -31.09 -13.38
N ASP A 748 -12.96 -30.55 -12.42
CA ASP A 748 -12.67 -31.22 -11.16
C ASP A 748 -13.75 -30.94 -10.12
N ALA A 749 -14.44 -29.79 -10.20
CA ALA A 749 -15.59 -29.49 -9.36
C ALA A 749 -16.46 -28.38 -9.99
N VAL A 750 -17.71 -28.28 -9.54
CA VAL A 750 -18.60 -27.14 -9.81
C VAL A 750 -19.34 -26.78 -8.54
N ALA A 751 -19.42 -25.50 -8.20
CA ALA A 751 -20.16 -25.01 -7.04
C ALA A 751 -20.94 -23.74 -7.38
N SER A 752 -21.97 -23.44 -6.61
CA SER A 752 -22.54 -22.10 -6.56
C SER A 752 -21.82 -21.26 -5.51
N LEU A 753 -21.89 -19.94 -5.64
CA LEU A 753 -21.54 -19.00 -4.57
C LEU A 753 -22.43 -17.76 -4.69
N ARG A 754 -23.41 -17.61 -3.80
CA ARG A 754 -24.34 -16.45 -3.74
C ARG A 754 -24.97 -16.09 -5.09
N GLY A 755 -25.29 -17.10 -5.89
CA GLY A 755 -25.93 -16.97 -7.20
C GLY A 755 -24.98 -16.97 -8.40
N GLU A 756 -23.66 -16.93 -8.18
CA GLU A 756 -22.64 -17.18 -9.20
C GLU A 756 -22.40 -18.69 -9.37
N MET A 757 -21.86 -19.09 -10.53
CA MET A 757 -21.40 -20.46 -10.77
C MET A 757 -19.88 -20.47 -10.90
N LEU A 758 -19.26 -21.42 -10.20
CA LEU A 758 -17.82 -21.62 -10.14
C LEU A 758 -17.47 -22.97 -10.76
N PHE A 759 -16.62 -22.96 -11.78
CA PHE A 759 -16.17 -24.17 -12.48
C PHE A 759 -14.67 -24.36 -12.25
N PHE A 760 -14.26 -25.46 -11.63
CA PHE A 760 -12.88 -25.66 -11.19
C PHE A 760 -12.14 -26.62 -12.12
N LYS A 761 -10.89 -26.26 -12.45
CA LYS A 761 -9.95 -27.10 -13.18
C LYS A 761 -8.51 -26.85 -12.78
N ASP A 762 -7.83 -27.91 -12.36
CA ASP A 762 -6.45 -27.90 -11.89
C ASP A 762 -6.28 -26.82 -10.82
N SER A 763 -5.39 -25.84 -11.03
CA SER A 763 -5.22 -24.70 -10.12
C SER A 763 -6.15 -23.51 -10.37
N PHE A 764 -7.07 -23.63 -11.33
CA PHE A 764 -7.89 -22.54 -11.84
C PHE A 764 -9.36 -22.76 -11.55
N PHE A 765 -10.11 -21.68 -11.65
CA PHE A 765 -11.55 -21.74 -11.76
C PHE A 765 -12.08 -20.61 -12.64
N TRP A 766 -13.28 -20.81 -13.16
CA TRP A 766 -14.07 -19.80 -13.86
C TRP A 766 -15.26 -19.37 -13.04
N ARG A 767 -15.44 -18.06 -12.91
CA ARG A 767 -16.64 -17.42 -12.35
C ARG A 767 -17.57 -17.02 -13.48
N SER A 768 -18.79 -17.55 -13.47
CA SER A 768 -19.83 -17.18 -14.42
C SER A 768 -20.93 -16.38 -13.72
N TYR A 769 -21.13 -15.16 -14.20
CA TYR A 769 -22.17 -14.25 -13.72
C TYR A 769 -23.40 -14.32 -14.63
N PRO A 770 -24.63 -14.28 -14.10
CA PRO A 770 -25.83 -14.21 -14.94
C PRO A 770 -25.88 -13.03 -15.91
N GLN A 771 -25.17 -11.93 -15.59
CA GLN A 771 -25.16 -10.68 -16.35
C GLN A 771 -23.98 -10.55 -17.32
N SER A 772 -22.97 -11.42 -17.23
CA SER A 772 -21.81 -11.42 -18.14
C SER A 772 -21.84 -12.64 -19.05
N ASN A 773 -21.48 -12.44 -20.32
CA ASN A 773 -21.38 -13.53 -21.29
C ASN A 773 -19.99 -14.19 -21.29
N THR A 774 -19.00 -13.59 -20.62
CA THR A 774 -17.63 -14.08 -20.56
C THR A 774 -17.31 -14.54 -19.13
N PRO A 775 -16.95 -15.83 -18.93
CA PRO A 775 -16.54 -16.31 -17.62
C PRO A 775 -15.16 -15.75 -17.23
N GLN A 776 -15.04 -15.23 -16.02
CA GLN A 776 -13.76 -14.73 -15.50
C GLN A 776 -12.92 -15.88 -14.99
N GLN A 777 -11.69 -16.04 -15.50
CA GLN A 777 -10.75 -17.06 -15.05
C GLN A 777 -9.80 -16.52 -13.98
N SER A 778 -9.56 -17.29 -12.93
CA SER A 778 -8.57 -16.96 -11.89
C SER A 778 -7.94 -18.21 -11.29
N LEU A 779 -6.80 -18.04 -10.61
CA LEU A 779 -6.23 -19.09 -9.77
C LEU A 779 -7.03 -19.24 -8.49
N ILE A 780 -7.24 -20.48 -8.04
CA ILE A 780 -7.96 -20.78 -6.79
C ILE A 780 -7.32 -20.03 -5.62
N ARG A 781 -5.98 -20.07 -5.52
CA ARG A 781 -5.23 -19.39 -4.44
C ARG A 781 -5.19 -17.87 -4.55
N ASN A 782 -5.42 -17.31 -5.73
CA ASN A 782 -5.56 -15.86 -5.87
C ASN A 782 -6.90 -15.38 -5.31
N PHE A 783 -7.90 -16.25 -5.23
CA PHE A 783 -9.21 -15.94 -4.67
C PHE A 783 -9.33 -16.39 -3.20
N TRP A 784 -8.82 -17.58 -2.88
CA TRP A 784 -8.75 -18.15 -1.53
C TRP A 784 -7.30 -18.54 -1.19
N PRO A 785 -6.49 -17.65 -0.59
CA PRO A 785 -5.08 -17.90 -0.31
C PRO A 785 -4.81 -19.17 0.51
N ASP A 786 -5.70 -19.51 1.44
CA ASP A 786 -5.60 -20.69 2.30
C ASP A 786 -6.14 -22.00 1.66
N ALA A 787 -6.64 -21.93 0.44
CA ALA A 787 -7.14 -23.10 -0.28
C ALA A 787 -6.00 -24.03 -0.75
N PRO A 788 -6.30 -25.32 -0.95
CA PRO A 788 -5.38 -26.19 -1.68
C PRO A 788 -5.17 -25.66 -3.12
N THR A 789 -4.05 -26.04 -3.74
CA THR A 789 -3.72 -25.61 -5.11
C THR A 789 -4.81 -26.02 -6.10
N ASP A 790 -5.31 -27.25 -5.95
CA ASP A 790 -6.37 -27.87 -6.73
C ASP A 790 -7.37 -28.57 -5.80
N ILE A 791 -8.58 -28.86 -6.30
CA ILE A 791 -9.67 -29.47 -5.52
C ILE A 791 -10.27 -30.68 -6.22
N ASP A 792 -10.91 -31.56 -5.45
CA ASP A 792 -11.56 -32.78 -5.95
C ASP A 792 -13.11 -32.65 -6.00
N ALA A 793 -13.69 -31.75 -5.20
CA ALA A 793 -15.12 -31.46 -5.17
C ALA A 793 -15.37 -30.12 -4.48
N ALA A 794 -16.52 -29.49 -4.75
CA ALA A 794 -16.96 -28.28 -4.07
C ALA A 794 -18.49 -28.20 -4.03
N TYR A 795 -19.03 -27.53 -3.01
CA TYR A 795 -20.44 -27.12 -2.99
C TYR A 795 -20.64 -25.93 -2.04
N GLU A 796 -21.72 -25.18 -2.22
CA GLU A 796 -22.15 -24.15 -1.27
C GLU A 796 -23.25 -24.69 -0.37
N SER A 797 -23.05 -24.56 0.94
CA SER A 797 -24.07 -24.86 1.94
C SER A 797 -24.85 -23.59 2.26
N GLN A 798 -26.14 -23.59 1.93
CA GLN A 798 -27.04 -22.48 2.27
C GLN A 798 -27.37 -22.43 3.77
N GLU A 799 -27.19 -23.53 4.50
CA GLU A 799 -27.40 -23.58 5.96
C GLU A 799 -26.27 -22.86 6.71
N SER A 800 -25.04 -22.90 6.20
CA SER A 800 -23.89 -22.21 6.82
C SER A 800 -23.43 -20.95 6.08
N ASP A 801 -24.06 -20.59 4.96
CA ASP A 801 -23.62 -19.52 4.04
C ASP A 801 -22.12 -19.61 3.73
N SER A 802 -21.66 -20.80 3.34
CA SER A 802 -20.23 -21.06 3.09
C SER A 802 -20.04 -21.99 1.91
N VAL A 803 -18.97 -21.76 1.14
CA VAL A 803 -18.51 -22.70 0.12
C VAL A 803 -17.50 -23.67 0.74
N LEU A 804 -17.71 -24.97 0.51
CA LEU A 804 -16.84 -26.04 0.99
C LEU A 804 -16.03 -26.58 -0.18
N LEU A 805 -14.71 -26.61 -0.03
CA LEU A 805 -13.75 -27.14 -1.00
C LEU A 805 -13.10 -28.41 -0.44
N PHE A 806 -13.09 -29.48 -1.23
CA PHE A 806 -12.58 -30.80 -0.82
C PHE A 806 -11.28 -31.13 -1.53
N LYS A 807 -10.29 -31.64 -0.79
CA LYS A 807 -9.07 -32.22 -1.35
C LYS A 807 -8.60 -33.40 -0.52
N GLY A 808 -8.59 -34.59 -1.13
CA GLY A 808 -8.30 -35.84 -0.44
C GLY A 808 -9.25 -36.06 0.74
N GLN A 809 -8.68 -36.28 1.93
CA GLN A 809 -9.45 -36.49 3.17
C GLN A 809 -9.68 -35.19 3.96
N ARG A 810 -9.48 -34.02 3.35
CA ARG A 810 -9.68 -32.72 4.01
C ARG A 810 -10.74 -31.88 3.29
N VAL A 811 -11.38 -31.03 4.08
CA VAL A 811 -12.32 -30.00 3.62
C VAL A 811 -11.91 -28.65 4.18
N TRP A 812 -12.05 -27.61 3.37
CA TRP A 812 -11.93 -26.21 3.72
C TRP A 812 -13.31 -25.57 3.57
N ALA A 813 -13.68 -24.65 4.45
CA ALA A 813 -14.91 -23.89 4.33
C ALA A 813 -14.56 -22.41 4.29
N PHE A 814 -15.14 -21.68 3.35
CA PHE A 814 -14.93 -20.25 3.17
C PHE A 814 -16.26 -19.51 3.26
N SER A 815 -16.25 -18.41 4.01
CA SER A 815 -17.36 -17.45 4.08
C SER A 815 -16.95 -16.22 3.27
N GLY A 816 -17.37 -16.17 2.00
CA GLY A 816 -16.80 -15.21 1.05
C GLY A 816 -15.34 -15.54 0.73
N TYR A 817 -14.41 -14.67 1.10
CA TYR A 817 -12.96 -14.85 0.91
C TYR A 817 -12.27 -15.50 2.11
N ASP A 818 -12.88 -15.45 3.29
CA ASP A 818 -12.23 -15.80 4.55
C ASP A 818 -12.38 -17.28 4.89
N LEU A 819 -11.27 -17.90 5.31
CA LEU A 819 -11.27 -19.26 5.84
C LEU A 819 -12.05 -19.30 7.16
N VAL A 820 -13.04 -20.17 7.24
CA VAL A 820 -13.85 -20.35 8.45
C VAL A 820 -12.97 -20.93 9.57
N SER A 821 -13.07 -20.36 10.77
CA SER A 821 -12.28 -20.78 11.93
C SER A 821 -12.39 -22.28 12.22
N GLY A 822 -11.23 -22.92 12.40
CA GLY A 822 -11.12 -24.35 12.67
C GLY A 822 -11.11 -25.26 11.42
N TYR A 823 -11.12 -24.69 10.22
CA TYR A 823 -10.78 -25.40 8.98
C TYR A 823 -9.28 -25.24 8.64
N PRO A 824 -8.69 -26.16 7.86
CA PRO A 824 -9.29 -27.37 7.28
C PRO A 824 -9.59 -28.48 8.30
N LYS A 825 -10.64 -29.26 8.02
CA LYS A 825 -11.06 -30.43 8.84
C LYS A 825 -10.96 -31.72 8.04
N SER A 826 -10.97 -32.86 8.74
CA SER A 826 -11.09 -34.17 8.08
C SER A 826 -12.51 -34.37 7.56
N ILE A 827 -12.67 -35.01 6.40
CA ILE A 827 -14.00 -35.36 5.85
C ILE A 827 -14.80 -36.34 6.73
N SER A 828 -14.17 -36.96 7.74
CA SER A 828 -14.86 -37.80 8.72
C SER A 828 -15.90 -37.02 9.54
N ILE A 829 -15.83 -35.69 9.59
CA ILE A 829 -16.84 -34.85 10.25
C ILE A 829 -18.24 -35.01 9.64
N PHE A 830 -18.34 -35.44 8.38
CA PHE A 830 -19.62 -35.70 7.72
C PHE A 830 -20.16 -37.10 8.04
N GLY A 831 -19.44 -37.93 8.80
CA GLY A 831 -19.83 -39.32 9.08
C GLY A 831 -19.51 -40.29 7.93
N LEU A 832 -18.61 -39.92 7.01
CA LEU A 832 -18.12 -40.79 5.95
C LEU A 832 -17.24 -41.93 6.54
N PRO A 833 -17.30 -43.16 5.98
CA PRO A 833 -16.43 -44.26 6.40
C PRO A 833 -14.94 -43.96 6.20
N GLU A 834 -14.06 -44.50 7.05
CA GLU A 834 -12.60 -44.32 6.93
C GLU A 834 -12.01 -44.88 5.63
N SER A 835 -12.74 -45.75 4.92
CA SER A 835 -12.36 -46.25 3.60
C SER A 835 -12.42 -45.16 2.51
N VAL A 836 -13.21 -44.11 2.71
CA VAL A 836 -13.35 -42.99 1.76
C VAL A 836 -12.12 -42.11 1.84
N LYS A 837 -11.28 -42.13 0.79
CA LYS A 837 -10.03 -41.35 0.72
C LYS A 837 -10.18 -40.01 0.01
N LYS A 838 -11.26 -39.83 -0.74
CA LYS A 838 -11.63 -38.56 -1.39
C LYS A 838 -13.10 -38.58 -1.80
N ILE A 839 -13.62 -37.40 -2.08
CA ILE A 839 -14.95 -37.17 -2.65
C ILE A 839 -14.72 -36.70 -4.09
N ASP A 840 -15.40 -37.33 -5.06
CA ASP A 840 -15.22 -37.04 -6.49
C ASP A 840 -16.17 -35.94 -7.00
N ALA A 841 -17.30 -35.70 -6.31
CA ALA A 841 -18.17 -34.55 -6.53
C ALA A 841 -19.08 -34.34 -5.32
N ALA A 842 -19.55 -33.11 -5.12
CA ALA A 842 -20.50 -32.77 -4.08
C ALA A 842 -21.62 -31.90 -4.64
N LEU A 843 -22.84 -32.06 -4.13
CA LEU A 843 -24.02 -31.33 -4.58
C LEU A 843 -24.87 -31.01 -3.36
N TYR A 844 -25.23 -29.74 -3.17
CA TYR A 844 -26.28 -29.36 -2.22
C TYR A 844 -27.64 -29.29 -2.93
N ASP A 845 -28.59 -30.09 -2.46
CA ASP A 845 -29.97 -30.05 -2.92
C ASP A 845 -30.79 -29.09 -2.04
N VAL A 846 -31.15 -27.95 -2.62
CA VAL A 846 -31.86 -26.86 -1.95
C VAL A 846 -33.23 -27.29 -1.43
N GLU A 847 -33.89 -28.22 -2.13
CA GLU A 847 -35.25 -28.62 -1.79
C GLU A 847 -35.30 -29.56 -0.58
N SER A 848 -34.43 -30.57 -0.56
CA SER A 848 -34.35 -31.51 0.56
C SER A 848 -33.45 -31.03 1.70
N ARG A 849 -32.63 -29.98 1.47
CA ARG A 849 -31.57 -29.49 2.37
C ARG A 849 -30.54 -30.57 2.70
N LYS A 850 -30.20 -31.37 1.69
CA LYS A 850 -29.25 -32.47 1.82
C LYS A 850 -28.08 -32.28 0.87
N THR A 851 -26.92 -32.72 1.31
CA THR A 851 -25.72 -32.76 0.48
C THR A 851 -25.50 -34.19 -0.01
N LEU A 852 -25.32 -34.35 -1.32
CA LEU A 852 -24.94 -35.62 -1.93
C LEU A 852 -23.43 -35.64 -2.17
N PHE A 853 -22.74 -36.64 -1.63
CA PHE A 853 -21.31 -36.87 -1.84
C PHE A 853 -21.10 -38.06 -2.77
N PHE A 854 -20.53 -37.83 -3.94
CA PHE A 854 -20.22 -38.87 -4.91
C PHE A 854 -18.81 -39.42 -4.68
N VAL A 855 -18.68 -40.75 -4.58
CA VAL A 855 -17.43 -41.46 -4.31
C VAL A 855 -17.37 -42.70 -5.21
N GLY A 856 -16.55 -42.64 -6.26
CA GLY A 856 -16.48 -43.69 -7.26
C GLY A 856 -17.82 -43.88 -7.99
N ASN A 857 -18.41 -45.07 -7.86
CA ASN A 857 -19.70 -45.42 -8.47
C ASN A 857 -20.87 -45.34 -7.48
N GLU A 858 -20.61 -44.85 -6.27
CA GLU A 858 -21.56 -44.73 -5.18
C GLU A 858 -21.76 -43.26 -4.80
N TYR A 859 -22.88 -42.97 -4.14
CA TYR A 859 -23.10 -41.67 -3.51
C TYR A 859 -23.70 -41.83 -2.11
N TYR A 860 -23.39 -40.87 -1.25
CA TYR A 860 -23.89 -40.74 0.12
C TYR A 860 -24.82 -39.53 0.20
N SER A 861 -25.76 -39.54 1.14
CA SER A 861 -26.63 -38.39 1.41
C SER A 861 -26.45 -37.95 2.86
N TYR A 862 -26.15 -36.67 3.04
CA TYR A 862 -25.89 -36.03 4.31
C TYR A 862 -26.96 -35.00 4.61
N ASP A 863 -27.60 -35.12 5.77
CA ASP A 863 -28.61 -34.18 6.25
C ASP A 863 -27.90 -33.01 6.95
N GLU A 864 -27.88 -31.83 6.31
CA GLU A 864 -27.17 -30.64 6.80
C GLU A 864 -27.78 -30.10 8.10
N ALA A 865 -29.10 -30.21 8.26
CA ALA A 865 -29.80 -29.75 9.46
C ALA A 865 -29.50 -30.65 10.67
N LYS A 866 -29.48 -31.97 10.47
CA LYS A 866 -29.16 -32.94 11.55
C LYS A 866 -27.67 -33.17 11.73
N LYS A 867 -26.85 -32.78 10.75
CA LYS A 867 -25.41 -33.03 10.68
C LYS A 867 -25.05 -34.52 10.75
N THR A 868 -25.80 -35.35 10.03
CA THR A 868 -25.63 -36.82 10.02
C THR A 868 -25.89 -37.41 8.64
N MET A 869 -25.23 -38.53 8.32
CA MET A 869 -25.54 -39.33 7.12
C MET A 869 -26.94 -39.97 7.21
N ASP A 870 -27.65 -39.96 6.09
CA ASP A 870 -28.93 -40.65 5.97
C ASP A 870 -28.77 -42.18 6.02
N GLN A 871 -29.78 -42.84 6.60
CA GLN A 871 -29.86 -44.29 6.64
C GLN A 871 -30.09 -44.88 5.23
N GLY A 872 -29.46 -46.02 4.93
CA GLY A 872 -29.59 -46.71 3.64
C GLY A 872 -28.68 -46.18 2.53
N PHE A 873 -27.60 -45.49 2.90
CA PHE A 873 -26.50 -45.08 2.02
C PHE A 873 -25.19 -45.81 2.40
N PRO A 874 -24.25 -46.02 1.47
CA PRO A 874 -24.22 -45.52 0.09
C PRO A 874 -25.23 -46.20 -0.85
N LYS A 875 -25.55 -45.52 -1.95
CA LYS A 875 -26.33 -46.07 -3.07
C LYS A 875 -25.53 -45.99 -4.36
N ARG A 876 -25.83 -46.88 -5.30
CA ARG A 876 -25.23 -46.86 -6.63
C ARG A 876 -25.73 -45.67 -7.45
N VAL A 877 -24.81 -45.01 -8.15
CA VAL A 877 -25.11 -43.83 -8.98
C VAL A 877 -25.98 -44.23 -10.18
N ASP A 878 -25.67 -45.33 -10.85
CA ASP A 878 -26.37 -45.79 -12.06
C ASP A 878 -27.80 -46.29 -11.81
N GLU A 879 -28.11 -46.69 -10.58
CA GLU A 879 -29.48 -47.06 -10.16
C GLU A 879 -30.37 -45.83 -9.93
N THR A 880 -29.81 -44.73 -9.43
CA THR A 880 -30.55 -43.49 -9.15
C THR A 880 -30.57 -42.54 -10.36
N PHE A 881 -29.46 -42.44 -11.07
CA PHE A 881 -29.24 -41.50 -12.18
C PHE A 881 -29.14 -42.27 -13.50
N SER A 882 -30.29 -42.64 -14.06
CA SER A 882 -30.39 -43.45 -15.27
C SER A 882 -29.64 -42.81 -16.46
N GLY A 883 -28.74 -43.56 -17.09
CA GLY A 883 -27.94 -43.10 -18.24
C GLY A 883 -26.54 -42.63 -17.87
N LEU A 884 -26.23 -42.49 -16.58
CA LEU A 884 -24.90 -42.13 -16.08
C LEU A 884 -24.09 -43.40 -15.78
N THR A 885 -23.29 -43.84 -16.75
CA THR A 885 -22.43 -45.05 -16.65
C THR A 885 -20.95 -44.73 -16.41
N GLY A 886 -20.57 -43.47 -16.58
CA GLY A 886 -19.22 -42.98 -16.33
C GLY A 886 -19.04 -42.48 -14.89
N LYS A 887 -17.79 -42.15 -14.55
CA LYS A 887 -17.44 -41.62 -13.24
C LYS A 887 -17.95 -40.18 -13.10
N VAL A 888 -18.55 -39.86 -11.96
CA VAL A 888 -18.93 -38.49 -11.62
C VAL A 888 -17.68 -37.66 -11.33
N THR A 889 -17.53 -36.52 -12.00
CA THR A 889 -16.39 -35.61 -11.83
C THR A 889 -16.78 -34.26 -11.23
N ALA A 890 -18.03 -33.85 -11.37
CA ALA A 890 -18.57 -32.66 -10.71
C ALA A 890 -20.10 -32.76 -10.66
N ALA A 891 -20.74 -32.05 -9.74
CA ALA A 891 -22.20 -31.98 -9.66
C ALA A 891 -22.62 -30.65 -9.05
N PHE A 892 -23.74 -30.09 -9.48
CA PHE A 892 -24.31 -28.88 -8.87
C PHE A 892 -25.81 -28.74 -9.21
N GLN A 893 -26.52 -27.90 -8.46
CA GLN A 893 -27.93 -27.60 -8.70
C GLN A 893 -28.07 -26.19 -9.26
N HIS A 894 -28.87 -26.02 -10.31
CA HIS A 894 -29.18 -24.71 -10.86
C HIS A 894 -30.62 -24.66 -11.36
N ARG A 895 -31.38 -23.63 -10.93
CA ARG A 895 -32.78 -23.41 -11.30
C ARG A 895 -33.69 -24.65 -11.13
N GLY A 896 -33.50 -25.40 -10.04
CA GLY A 896 -34.28 -26.60 -9.70
C GLY A 896 -33.86 -27.88 -10.43
N PHE A 897 -32.89 -27.81 -11.33
CA PHE A 897 -32.34 -28.99 -12.01
C PHE A 897 -30.99 -29.37 -11.40
N THR A 898 -30.73 -30.68 -11.36
CA THR A 898 -29.46 -31.27 -10.95
C THR A 898 -28.62 -31.58 -12.18
N TYR A 899 -27.40 -31.09 -12.18
CA TYR A 899 -26.45 -31.28 -13.26
C TYR A 899 -25.29 -32.14 -12.75
N ILE A 900 -25.04 -33.27 -13.39
CA ILE A 900 -23.97 -34.19 -13.02
C ILE A 900 -23.01 -34.36 -14.19
N TYR A 901 -21.73 -34.08 -13.98
CA TYR A 901 -20.68 -34.21 -14.97
C TYR A 901 -20.06 -35.60 -14.94
N SER A 902 -19.80 -36.14 -16.13
CA SER A 902 -19.02 -37.36 -16.33
C SER A 902 -18.13 -37.14 -17.55
N GLY A 903 -16.87 -36.77 -17.32
CA GLY A 903 -15.96 -36.35 -18.38
C GLY A 903 -16.37 -34.97 -18.95
N PRO A 904 -16.37 -34.78 -20.28
CA PRO A 904 -16.74 -33.50 -20.90
C PRO A 904 -18.26 -33.29 -21.06
N TYR A 905 -19.07 -34.23 -20.55
CA TYR A 905 -20.52 -34.23 -20.70
C TYR A 905 -21.21 -34.01 -19.36
N MET A 906 -22.30 -33.26 -19.41
CA MET A 906 -23.16 -32.92 -18.27
C MET A 906 -24.57 -33.47 -18.50
N PHE A 907 -25.10 -34.14 -17.48
CA PHE A 907 -26.40 -34.80 -17.51
C PHE A 907 -27.38 -34.02 -16.63
N GLU A 908 -28.50 -33.60 -17.23
CA GLU A 908 -29.54 -32.81 -16.55
C GLU A 908 -30.67 -33.72 -16.02
N TYR A 909 -30.94 -33.63 -14.72
CA TYR A 909 -31.95 -34.43 -14.01
C TYR A 909 -32.91 -33.54 -13.19
N SER A 910 -34.13 -34.01 -12.97
CA SER A 910 -34.96 -33.56 -11.84
C SER A 910 -34.94 -34.60 -10.74
N LEU A 911 -34.50 -34.21 -9.54
CA LEU A 911 -34.51 -35.08 -8.37
C LEU A 911 -35.94 -35.35 -7.85
N GLN A 912 -36.88 -34.43 -8.08
CA GLN A 912 -38.29 -34.60 -7.70
C GLN A 912 -38.96 -35.72 -8.49
N THR A 913 -38.84 -35.69 -9.82
CA THR A 913 -39.49 -36.66 -10.71
C THR A 913 -38.59 -37.86 -11.02
N LYS A 914 -37.31 -37.80 -10.63
CA LYS A 914 -36.26 -38.80 -10.97
C LYS A 914 -36.15 -39.04 -12.47
N THR A 915 -36.33 -38.00 -13.27
CA THR A 915 -36.28 -38.09 -14.75
C THR A 915 -35.00 -37.50 -15.29
N PHE A 916 -34.33 -38.25 -16.18
CA PHE A 916 -33.30 -37.74 -17.06
C PHE A 916 -33.92 -36.87 -18.17
N PHE A 917 -33.39 -35.67 -18.39
CA PHE A 917 -33.89 -34.77 -19.44
C PHE A 917 -33.05 -34.85 -20.70
N ARG A 918 -31.75 -34.53 -20.60
CA ARG A 918 -30.84 -34.44 -21.74
C ARG A 918 -29.38 -34.45 -21.30
N MET A 919 -28.51 -34.69 -22.28
CA MET A 919 -27.06 -34.56 -22.17
C MET A 919 -26.61 -33.26 -22.84
N LEU A 920 -25.73 -32.53 -22.18
CA LEU A 920 -25.16 -31.24 -22.62
C LEU A 920 -23.63 -31.34 -22.60
N GLY A 921 -22.96 -30.49 -23.38
CA GLY A 921 -21.50 -30.31 -23.29
C GLY A 921 -21.12 -29.19 -22.31
N ASN A 922 -19.85 -29.14 -21.91
CA ASN A 922 -19.34 -28.13 -20.97
C ASN A 922 -19.58 -26.68 -21.41
N SER A 923 -19.61 -26.42 -22.72
CA SER A 923 -19.82 -25.07 -23.29
C SER A 923 -21.23 -24.49 -23.05
N TYR A 924 -22.16 -25.26 -22.47
CA TYR A 924 -23.51 -24.78 -22.16
C TYR A 924 -23.50 -23.66 -21.11
N PHE A 925 -22.78 -23.87 -20.01
CA PHE A 925 -22.62 -22.86 -18.95
C PHE A 925 -21.35 -22.02 -19.12
N LEU A 926 -20.25 -22.62 -19.59
CA LEU A 926 -19.04 -21.92 -19.99
C LEU A 926 -19.17 -21.46 -21.46
N ARG A 927 -19.95 -20.40 -21.69
CA ARG A 927 -20.18 -19.90 -23.05
C ARG A 927 -18.89 -19.39 -23.67
N CYS A 928 -18.62 -19.86 -24.89
CA CYS A 928 -17.53 -19.38 -25.72
C CYS A 928 -18.01 -18.24 -26.61
N THR A 929 -17.58 -17.02 -26.32
CA THR A 929 -17.68 -15.90 -27.26
C THR A 929 -16.54 -16.05 -28.27
N LYS A 930 -16.88 -16.19 -29.56
CA LYS A 930 -15.91 -16.13 -30.66
C LYS A 930 -15.34 -14.73 -30.81
#